data_AF-A0A9R1V3B7-F1
#
_entry.id   AF-A0A9R1V3B7-F1
#
_cell.length_a   1.000
_cell.length_b   1.000
_cell.length_c   1.000
_cell.angle_alpha   90.00
_cell.angle_beta   90.00
_cell.angle_gamma   90.00
#
_symmetry.space_group_name_H-M   'P 1'
#
loop_
_entity.id
_entity.type
_entity.pdbx_description
1 polymer ?
#
loop_
_entity_poly.entity_id
_entity_poly.type
_entity_poly.pdbx_seq_one_letter_code
_entity_poly.pdbx_strand_id
1 'polypeptide(L)'
;MEFEKRKKATLATMSSPEPDKSPKGDIDTPIIPLLKTLNSHPSYFTTSSCSGRISILSTPTTTTTTVKKKAKGGNWVFITHEPADPNSVQNLIFPPNSTTDSLQSDNPENLVFRFEPLIIAVECKDVLSAQKLVSLAISCGFRESGITNVNSKRVIVAIRCSIRLEVPLGDTHKIMVSKEYLTYLVGIANEKMEANRKRGDGFHDALLKNELIMRPENTVTGDYEFLNMNQDLGDKDFSMINGGVDDFQLTKEIKDDASNDDLAGFTLPIKPMIITGEPIEKLHLWGHSAITLDTTKNPKSVLVFGGFGGMGRHARRKDTWILDSVSGQLQLVDYGSTPSTRLGHTASLVGELMFVIGGRGDPGNVLNDVWVLNTMNYEWMELQCNGIDFPQSHRHATAVIGSSLYVFGGIHNGNISSSMYKLDTHTMTWEEVNVQGAKPSARHSHTMVAYNSQLFMFGGYDGVKALGDFYTFDIHSSTWRKEKVVGSTPYARFSHTMFVYKNYIGVMGGCPIRQHYQELSIFEVDKSLWKRIKLNSIGEDLFVRSTTSIVGDDLVIVGGGASCYAFGTKFSEPIRINLLPLLSCDTKDTRIEKISNGVLDLNLEGIYGKKIVPLRWVLRVDKRHAKPTKDILKKFGWLDLERKVYTQESGVYVCFPITKEFVAIYQDKKPRLNEGVDEVNDLNLQENFKVISCERALDLLVAFGGTTHADHVVKVRKASSSPLKVMKEVVASLLNHHNLPLTLLEELPTRWERLGDIVVLPITSFKDSIWDTLGKELWLSVAESLGASRLARQGRVSPTGTRDSGLEILVGVNGWVDHCENGVIYSFDATKCMFSWGNLSEKLRMGKLDCKEEVIVDLFTGIGYFTLPFLVKANAKMVYACEWNPHAIEALKHNLEANGVADRCIVLEGDNRVTAPKGVADRVNLGLLPSSEGSWETAVRALRSNGGMMHVHGNVKDTEEESWTQHVSKSIKEISRSQGYNWDVFVEHVERVKWYAPHIRHLVVDIRCKQIES
;
A
#
# COMPACT_ATOMS: atom_id res chain seq x y z
N MET A 1 -16.59 35.66 -8.09
CA MET A 1 -16.47 36.88 -8.92
C MET A 1 -15.02 37.24 -9.27
N GLU A 2 -14.07 37.31 -8.34
CA GLU A 2 -12.70 37.77 -8.69
C GLU A 2 -11.97 36.90 -9.72
N PHE A 3 -12.05 35.56 -9.62
CA PHE A 3 -11.38 34.64 -10.55
C PHE A 3 -11.76 34.91 -12.01
N GLU A 4 -13.07 34.95 -12.32
CA GLU A 4 -13.58 35.24 -13.67
C GLU A 4 -13.09 36.59 -14.21
N LYS A 5 -12.99 37.62 -13.35
CA LYS A 5 -12.47 38.93 -13.75
C LYS A 5 -10.98 38.86 -14.11
N ARG A 6 -10.18 38.08 -13.37
CA ARG A 6 -8.75 37.88 -13.69
C ARG A 6 -8.56 37.01 -14.92
N LYS A 7 -9.31 35.91 -15.05
CA LYS A 7 -9.34 35.06 -16.24
C LYS A 7 -9.65 35.89 -17.48
N LYS A 8 -10.73 36.67 -17.48
CA LYS A 8 -11.10 37.54 -18.60
C LYS A 8 -10.01 38.57 -18.92
N ALA A 9 -9.36 39.16 -17.92
CA ALA A 9 -8.26 40.11 -18.13
C ALA A 9 -7.02 39.45 -18.75
N THR A 10 -6.57 38.30 -18.23
CA THR A 10 -5.40 37.59 -18.74
C THR A 10 -5.62 37.06 -20.17
N LEU A 11 -6.80 36.51 -20.47
CA LEU A 11 -7.13 36.04 -21.82
C LEU A 11 -7.23 37.20 -22.83
N ALA A 12 -7.69 38.38 -22.39
CA ALA A 12 -7.65 39.59 -23.22
C ALA A 12 -6.22 40.03 -23.51
N THR A 13 -5.29 39.93 -22.54
CA THR A 13 -3.86 40.20 -22.78
C THR A 13 -3.25 39.20 -23.77
N MET A 14 -3.56 37.89 -23.65
CA MET A 14 -3.10 36.85 -24.58
C MET A 14 -3.69 36.98 -26.01
N SER A 15 -4.70 37.84 -26.19
CA SER A 15 -5.32 38.14 -27.48
C SER A 15 -4.95 39.54 -28.00
N SER A 16 -4.05 40.25 -27.31
CA SER A 16 -3.53 41.56 -27.71
C SER A 16 -2.44 41.42 -28.79
N PRO A 17 -2.29 42.39 -29.71
CA PRO A 17 -1.15 42.45 -30.63
C PRO A 17 0.16 42.92 -29.96
N GLU A 18 0.15 43.22 -28.65
CA GLU A 18 1.36 43.53 -27.89
C GLU A 18 2.23 42.27 -27.69
N PRO A 19 3.58 42.36 -27.78
CA PRO A 19 4.47 41.21 -27.63
C PRO A 19 4.39 40.60 -26.23
N ASP A 20 4.60 39.28 -26.14
CA ASP A 20 4.58 38.53 -24.89
C ASP A 20 5.70 39.00 -23.93
N LYS A 21 5.47 38.81 -22.63
CA LYS A 21 6.38 39.28 -21.57
C LYS A 21 7.58 38.35 -21.33
N SER A 22 7.68 37.24 -22.04
CA SER A 22 8.89 36.42 -22.08
C SER A 22 10.03 37.17 -22.81
N PRO A 23 11.31 36.81 -22.57
CA PRO A 23 12.44 37.36 -23.32
C PRO A 23 12.41 37.09 -24.84
N LYS A 24 11.53 36.20 -25.29
CA LYS A 24 11.37 35.79 -26.70
C LYS A 24 10.36 36.69 -27.44
N GLY A 25 9.41 37.29 -26.73
CA GLY A 25 8.38 38.18 -27.29
C GLY A 25 7.15 37.49 -27.88
N ASP A 26 7.12 36.15 -27.94
CA ASP A 26 5.99 35.35 -28.40
C ASP A 26 5.74 34.11 -27.51
N ILE A 27 4.58 33.46 -27.70
CA ILE A 27 4.24 32.19 -27.06
C ILE A 27 4.77 31.04 -27.93
N ASP A 28 5.46 30.08 -27.32
CA ASP A 28 5.95 28.88 -27.99
C ASP A 28 4.85 28.11 -28.75
N THR A 29 4.96 28.07 -30.08
CA THR A 29 4.00 27.44 -31.00
C THR A 29 3.57 26.02 -30.58
N PRO A 30 4.45 25.09 -30.15
CA PRO A 30 4.07 23.71 -29.86
C PRO A 30 3.05 23.56 -28.71
N ILE A 31 3.01 24.47 -27.74
CA ILE A 31 2.11 24.36 -26.57
C ILE A 31 0.79 25.12 -26.73
N ILE A 32 0.61 25.90 -27.80
CA ILE A 32 -0.60 26.70 -28.02
C ILE A 32 -1.91 25.87 -27.92
N PRO A 33 -2.01 24.63 -28.45
CA PRO A 33 -3.24 23.82 -28.32
C PRO A 33 -3.58 23.46 -26.86
N LEU A 34 -2.57 23.06 -26.09
CA LEU A 34 -2.70 22.73 -24.66
C LEU A 34 -3.09 23.96 -23.85
N LEU A 35 -2.45 25.11 -24.10
CA LEU A 35 -2.81 26.38 -23.44
C LEU A 35 -4.25 26.80 -23.79
N LYS A 36 -4.69 26.67 -25.04
CA LYS A 36 -6.07 26.97 -25.44
C LYS A 36 -7.08 26.09 -24.70
N THR A 37 -6.81 24.80 -24.59
CA THR A 37 -7.67 23.83 -23.89
C THR A 37 -7.78 24.19 -22.40
N LEU A 38 -6.64 24.36 -21.70
CA LEU A 38 -6.60 24.83 -20.31
C LEU A 38 -7.35 26.14 -20.10
N ASN A 39 -7.19 27.11 -21.02
CA ASN A 39 -7.85 28.40 -20.93
C ASN A 39 -9.36 28.35 -21.23
N SER A 40 -9.82 27.36 -21.99
CA SER A 40 -11.25 27.17 -22.27
C SER A 40 -12.01 26.61 -21.06
N HIS A 41 -11.39 25.71 -20.28
CA HIS A 41 -12.01 25.08 -19.11
C HIS A 41 -12.47 26.12 -18.07
N PRO A 42 -13.72 26.09 -17.57
CA PRO A 42 -14.26 27.15 -16.71
C PRO A 42 -13.46 27.41 -15.44
N SER A 43 -12.84 26.38 -14.83
CA SER A 43 -12.06 26.54 -13.59
C SER A 43 -10.59 26.91 -13.74
N TYR A 44 -10.03 27.07 -14.96
CA TYR A 44 -8.59 27.26 -15.17
C TYR A 44 -8.27 28.46 -16.08
N PHE A 45 -7.09 29.08 -15.90
CA PHE A 45 -6.41 29.87 -16.94
C PHE A 45 -4.89 29.92 -16.71
N THR A 46 -4.12 30.06 -17.78
CA THR A 46 -2.65 30.03 -17.77
C THR A 46 -2.07 31.40 -17.49
N THR A 47 -1.12 31.51 -16.55
CA THR A 47 -0.46 32.79 -16.19
C THR A 47 0.95 32.93 -16.73
N SER A 48 1.63 31.82 -17.04
CA SER A 48 2.90 31.76 -17.75
C SER A 48 3.18 30.34 -18.24
N SER A 49 4.01 30.20 -19.27
CA SER A 49 4.34 28.90 -19.85
C SER A 49 5.69 28.90 -20.56
N CYS A 50 6.31 27.74 -20.66
CA CYS A 50 7.47 27.44 -21.49
C CYS A 50 7.29 26.02 -22.03
N SER A 51 7.50 25.82 -23.34
CA SER A 51 7.36 24.51 -24.00
C SER A 51 8.42 23.49 -23.58
N GLY A 52 9.52 23.95 -23.00
CA GLY A 52 10.78 23.23 -22.86
C GLY A 52 11.85 23.88 -23.75
N ARG A 53 13.12 23.75 -23.38
CA ARG A 53 14.23 24.36 -24.12
C ARG A 53 15.55 23.61 -23.96
N ILE A 54 16.37 23.67 -25.01
CA ILE A 54 17.80 23.34 -24.98
C ILE A 54 18.56 24.65 -24.95
N SER A 55 19.60 24.75 -24.13
CA SER A 55 20.30 26.01 -23.92
C SER A 55 21.73 25.84 -23.40
N ILE A 56 22.54 26.87 -23.57
CA ILE A 56 23.85 27.02 -22.94
C ILE A 56 23.82 28.32 -22.13
N LEU A 57 24.04 28.22 -20.83
CA LEU A 57 24.06 29.34 -19.91
C LEU A 57 25.50 29.64 -19.49
N SER A 58 25.89 30.92 -19.59
CA SER A 58 27.16 31.44 -19.07
C SER A 58 26.93 32.09 -17.71
N THR A 59 27.77 31.77 -16.72
CA THR A 59 27.63 32.25 -15.33
C THR A 59 28.97 32.69 -14.74
N PRO A 60 29.09 33.87 -14.11
CA PRO A 60 30.36 34.35 -13.57
C PRO A 60 30.94 33.44 -12.48
N THR A 61 32.23 33.16 -12.55
CA THR A 61 32.89 32.17 -11.67
C THR A 61 33.13 32.68 -10.24
N THR A 62 33.10 33.99 -10.00
CA THR A 62 33.51 34.63 -8.73
C THR A 62 32.32 35.29 -8.01
N THR A 63 31.80 34.67 -6.95
CA THR A 63 30.86 35.32 -6.04
C THR A 63 31.60 36.14 -4.98
N THR A 64 31.82 37.44 -5.24
CA THR A 64 32.28 38.36 -4.20
C THR A 64 31.19 38.56 -3.15
N THR A 65 31.54 38.27 -1.90
CA THR A 65 30.67 38.50 -0.74
C THR A 65 30.54 39.99 -0.46
N THR A 66 29.42 40.61 -0.87
CA THR A 66 28.70 41.66 -0.09
C THR A 66 27.41 42.12 -0.77
N VAL A 67 26.41 42.47 0.05
CA VAL A 67 25.10 43.07 -0.29
C VAL A 67 24.09 42.18 -1.04
N LYS A 68 22.91 42.02 -0.42
CA LYS A 68 21.71 41.43 -1.03
C LYS A 68 21.22 42.25 -2.23
N LYS A 69 21.61 41.88 -3.45
CA LYS A 69 20.86 42.20 -4.68
C LYS A 69 20.36 40.90 -5.32
N LYS A 70 19.22 40.97 -6.02
CA LYS A 70 18.68 39.84 -6.80
C LYS A 70 19.80 39.25 -7.66
N ALA A 71 19.90 37.92 -7.69
CA ALA A 71 20.91 37.22 -8.48
C ALA A 71 20.93 37.78 -9.91
N LYS A 72 22.07 38.33 -10.33
CA LYS A 72 22.31 38.63 -11.75
C LYS A 72 22.28 37.28 -12.47
N GLY A 73 21.24 37.05 -13.26
CA GLY A 73 21.10 35.83 -14.02
C GLY A 73 22.26 35.65 -15.00
N GLY A 74 22.63 34.40 -15.26
CA GLY A 74 23.57 34.08 -16.33
C GLY A 74 23.05 34.52 -17.70
N ASN A 75 23.96 34.68 -18.65
CA ASN A 75 23.60 35.02 -20.03
C ASN A 75 23.34 33.76 -20.86
N TRP A 76 22.35 33.78 -21.74
CA TRP A 76 22.10 32.68 -22.67
C TRP A 76 23.06 32.80 -23.87
N VAL A 77 24.00 31.88 -23.97
CA VAL A 77 24.90 31.75 -25.13
C VAL A 77 24.17 31.05 -26.27
N PHE A 78 23.33 30.08 -25.93
CA PHE A 78 22.45 29.35 -26.85
C PHE A 78 21.08 29.14 -26.20
N ILE A 79 20.01 29.20 -26.99
CA ILE A 79 18.66 28.82 -26.58
C ILE A 79 17.83 28.40 -27.80
N THR A 80 17.11 27.29 -27.69
CA THR A 80 16.11 26.83 -28.67
C THR A 80 14.95 26.13 -27.98
N HIS A 81 13.76 26.30 -28.54
CA HIS A 81 12.52 25.61 -28.15
C HIS A 81 12.16 24.44 -29.09
N GLU A 82 12.98 24.24 -30.13
CA GLU A 82 12.93 23.11 -31.06
C GLU A 82 14.21 22.27 -30.94
N PRO A 83 14.27 21.04 -31.47
CA PRO A 83 15.48 20.22 -31.50
C PRO A 83 16.70 21.01 -32.01
N ALA A 84 17.80 20.96 -31.27
CA ALA A 84 19.02 21.69 -31.60
C ALA A 84 19.81 20.94 -32.69
N ASP A 85 20.28 21.66 -33.71
CA ASP A 85 21.24 21.13 -34.68
C ASP A 85 22.64 21.02 -34.01
N PRO A 86 23.26 19.82 -33.97
CA PRO A 86 24.58 19.65 -33.40
C PRO A 86 25.67 20.51 -34.04
N ASN A 87 25.58 20.81 -35.34
CA ASN A 87 26.60 21.59 -36.04
C ASN A 87 26.55 23.06 -35.62
N SER A 88 25.34 23.63 -35.49
CA SER A 88 25.12 24.98 -34.99
C SER A 88 25.65 25.16 -33.57
N VAL A 89 25.41 24.18 -32.68
CA VAL A 89 25.94 24.21 -31.31
C VAL A 89 27.48 24.04 -31.28
N GLN A 90 28.03 23.15 -32.12
CA GLN A 90 29.48 23.00 -32.24
C GLN A 90 30.17 24.25 -32.78
N ASN A 91 29.64 24.89 -33.82
CA ASN A 91 30.22 26.10 -34.41
C ASN A 91 30.22 27.29 -33.45
N LEU A 92 29.27 27.30 -32.49
CA LEU A 92 29.17 28.31 -31.45
C LEU A 92 30.22 28.12 -30.32
N ILE A 93 30.49 26.87 -29.93
CA ILE A 93 31.44 26.54 -28.84
C ILE A 93 32.87 26.33 -29.36
N PHE A 94 33.03 25.93 -30.62
CA PHE A 94 34.30 25.68 -31.29
C PHE A 94 34.36 26.42 -32.64
N PRO A 95 34.42 27.77 -32.63
CA PRO A 95 34.41 28.57 -33.85
C PRO A 95 35.55 28.17 -34.82
N PRO A 96 35.28 27.98 -36.13
CA PRO A 96 36.27 27.45 -37.08
C PRO A 96 37.57 28.26 -37.23
N ASN A 97 37.56 29.55 -36.89
CA ASN A 97 38.65 30.50 -37.13
C ASN A 97 39.17 31.19 -35.85
N SER A 98 39.24 30.49 -34.71
CA SER A 98 39.92 31.04 -33.53
C SER A 98 41.45 30.89 -33.66
N THR A 99 42.09 31.87 -34.31
CA THR A 99 43.45 32.24 -33.89
C THR A 99 43.38 32.61 -32.41
N THR A 100 44.26 32.02 -31.60
CA THR A 100 44.44 32.37 -30.19
C THR A 100 44.58 33.89 -30.02
N ASP A 101 43.68 34.50 -29.23
CA ASP A 101 43.86 35.73 -28.40
C ASP A 101 42.60 36.62 -28.22
N SER A 102 41.45 36.32 -28.83
CA SER A 102 40.29 37.26 -28.87
C SER A 102 39.17 37.08 -27.81
N LEU A 103 39.35 36.27 -26.77
CA LEU A 103 38.39 36.11 -25.65
C LEU A 103 39.05 36.23 -24.25
N GLN A 104 39.97 37.17 -24.08
CA GLN A 104 40.41 37.58 -22.74
C GLN A 104 39.38 38.54 -22.11
N SER A 105 38.41 37.99 -21.38
CA SER A 105 37.64 38.73 -20.39
C SER A 105 38.24 38.46 -19.01
N ASP A 106 38.61 39.51 -18.26
CA ASP A 106 39.33 39.42 -16.97
C ASP A 106 38.68 38.55 -15.87
N ASN A 107 37.46 38.05 -16.09
CA ASN A 107 36.88 36.96 -15.31
C ASN A 107 36.39 35.84 -16.26
N PRO A 108 36.68 34.57 -15.98
CA PRO A 108 36.05 33.45 -16.66
C PRO A 108 34.56 33.35 -16.28
N GLU A 109 33.74 32.88 -17.22
CA GLU A 109 32.36 32.48 -16.96
C GLU A 109 32.18 30.98 -17.23
N ASN A 110 31.57 30.27 -16.29
CA ASN A 110 31.24 28.85 -16.40
C ASN A 110 30.13 28.63 -17.43
N LEU A 111 30.36 27.72 -18.37
CA LEU A 111 29.43 27.34 -19.43
C LEU A 111 28.73 26.03 -19.08
N VAL A 112 27.40 26.04 -19.05
CA VAL A 112 26.59 24.88 -18.69
C VAL A 112 25.55 24.59 -19.78
N PHE A 113 25.64 23.39 -20.37
CA PHE A 113 24.67 22.89 -21.35
C PHE A 113 23.47 22.28 -20.63
N ARG A 114 22.25 22.72 -20.97
CA ARG A 114 21.03 22.42 -20.22
C ARG A 114 19.88 22.01 -21.14
N PHE A 115 19.11 21.03 -20.68
CA PHE A 115 17.75 20.78 -21.14
C PHE A 115 16.80 21.05 -19.98
N GLU A 116 15.86 21.98 -20.18
CA GLU A 116 14.81 22.33 -19.21
C GLU A 116 13.44 21.95 -19.80
N PRO A 117 12.61 21.17 -19.08
CA PRO A 117 11.35 20.66 -19.63
C PRO A 117 10.22 21.70 -19.61
N LEU A 118 9.07 21.29 -20.16
CA LEU A 118 7.81 22.04 -20.15
C LEU A 118 7.42 22.44 -18.72
N ILE A 119 7.04 23.71 -18.58
CA ILE A 119 6.47 24.26 -17.35
C ILE A 119 5.31 25.18 -17.69
N ILE A 120 4.16 24.97 -17.05
CA ILE A 120 2.98 25.84 -17.18
C ILE A 120 2.52 26.24 -15.77
N ALA A 121 2.31 27.53 -15.54
CA ALA A 121 1.62 28.04 -14.36
C ALA A 121 0.15 28.29 -14.71
N VAL A 122 -0.75 27.68 -13.95
CA VAL A 122 -2.21 27.73 -14.14
C VAL A 122 -2.86 28.28 -12.87
N GLU A 123 -3.52 29.43 -12.97
CA GLU A 123 -4.41 29.90 -11.90
C GLU A 123 -5.72 29.11 -11.98
N CYS A 124 -6.09 28.50 -10.86
CA CYS A 124 -7.29 27.69 -10.69
C CYS A 124 -8.33 28.45 -9.87
N LYS A 125 -9.61 28.18 -10.14
CA LYS A 125 -10.76 28.78 -9.47
C LYS A 125 -10.78 28.53 -7.96
N ASP A 126 -10.41 27.31 -7.56
CA ASP A 126 -10.43 26.81 -6.19
C ASP A 126 -9.43 25.64 -6.03
N VAL A 127 -9.21 25.23 -4.77
CA VAL A 127 -8.25 24.16 -4.42
C VAL A 127 -8.70 22.80 -4.98
N LEU A 128 -10.00 22.52 -5.04
CA LEU A 128 -10.52 21.26 -5.57
C LEU A 128 -10.24 21.13 -7.08
N SER A 129 -10.45 22.21 -7.83
CA SER A 129 -10.09 22.30 -9.25
C SER A 129 -8.58 22.15 -9.44
N ALA A 130 -7.76 22.77 -8.58
CA ALA A 130 -6.32 22.60 -8.60
C ALA A 130 -5.86 21.15 -8.30
N GLN A 131 -6.48 20.47 -7.34
CA GLN A 131 -6.23 19.06 -7.02
C GLN A 131 -6.57 18.14 -8.19
N LYS A 132 -7.71 18.36 -8.87
CA LYS A 132 -8.09 17.63 -10.09
C LYS A 132 -7.06 17.82 -11.20
N LEU A 133 -6.67 19.07 -11.48
CA LEU A 133 -5.68 19.39 -12.51
C LEU A 133 -4.29 18.78 -12.21
N VAL A 134 -3.85 18.85 -10.95
CA VAL A 134 -2.59 18.22 -10.50
C VAL A 134 -2.65 16.69 -10.64
N SER A 135 -3.76 16.07 -10.25
CA SER A 135 -3.94 14.61 -10.36
C SER A 135 -3.88 14.15 -11.82
N LEU A 136 -4.57 14.86 -12.71
CA LEU A 136 -4.53 14.59 -14.15
C LEU A 136 -3.12 14.77 -14.72
N ALA A 137 -2.44 15.88 -14.39
CA ALA A 137 -1.07 16.13 -14.83
C ALA A 137 -0.09 15.05 -14.35
N ILE A 138 -0.19 14.60 -13.09
CA ILE A 138 0.63 13.52 -12.53
C ILE A 138 0.36 12.19 -13.25
N SER A 139 -0.90 11.86 -13.54
CA SER A 139 -1.26 10.65 -14.30
C SER A 139 -0.65 10.65 -15.71
N CYS A 140 -0.49 11.83 -16.32
CA CYS A 140 0.17 12.04 -17.61
C CYS A 140 1.70 12.19 -17.48
N GLY A 141 2.30 11.82 -16.35
CA GLY A 141 3.75 11.82 -16.15
C GLY A 141 4.38 13.14 -15.69
N PHE A 142 3.59 14.21 -15.46
CA PHE A 142 4.10 15.45 -14.86
C PHE A 142 4.21 15.35 -13.34
N ARG A 143 5.08 14.43 -12.87
CA ARG A 143 5.24 14.04 -11.46
C ARG A 143 5.80 15.12 -10.52
N GLU A 144 6.37 16.21 -11.04
CA GLU A 144 6.80 17.37 -10.24
C GLU A 144 5.72 18.47 -10.18
N SER A 145 4.52 18.21 -10.70
CA SER A 145 3.40 19.15 -10.64
C SER A 145 2.88 19.31 -9.21
N GLY A 146 2.45 20.52 -8.88
CA GLY A 146 1.87 20.79 -7.57
C GLY A 146 1.28 22.19 -7.45
N ILE A 147 0.51 22.39 -6.38
CA ILE A 147 -0.05 23.70 -6.05
C ILE A 147 1.06 24.54 -5.40
N THR A 148 1.50 25.59 -6.11
CA THR A 148 2.65 26.43 -5.74
C THR A 148 2.28 27.68 -4.97
N ASN A 149 1.01 28.08 -5.00
CA ASN A 149 0.47 29.19 -4.22
C ASN A 149 -0.98 28.84 -3.84
N VAL A 150 -1.31 28.90 -2.55
CA VAL A 150 -2.67 28.75 -2.02
C VAL A 150 -2.89 29.91 -1.05
N ASN A 151 -3.08 31.09 -1.61
CA ASN A 151 -3.42 32.28 -0.83
C ASN A 151 -4.92 32.55 -1.01
N SER A 152 -5.56 33.23 -0.04
CA SER A 152 -7.00 33.52 -0.03
C SER A 152 -7.55 34.24 -1.28
N LYS A 153 -6.68 34.74 -2.16
CA LYS A 153 -7.02 35.41 -3.43
C LYS A 153 -6.72 34.59 -4.69
N ARG A 154 -5.79 33.62 -4.67
CA ARG A 154 -5.31 32.89 -5.86
C ARG A 154 -4.83 31.48 -5.50
N VAL A 155 -5.19 30.50 -6.34
CA VAL A 155 -4.65 29.15 -6.31
C VAL A 155 -3.85 28.93 -7.60
N ILE A 156 -2.53 28.71 -7.51
CA ILE A 156 -1.68 28.54 -8.70
C ILE A 156 -1.04 27.15 -8.70
N VAL A 157 -1.45 26.33 -9.66
CA VAL A 157 -0.78 25.07 -10.01
C VAL A 157 0.43 25.38 -10.90
N ALA A 158 1.56 24.72 -10.67
CA ALA A 158 2.60 24.61 -11.67
C ALA A 158 2.71 23.17 -12.14
N ILE A 159 2.58 22.98 -13.45
CA ILE A 159 2.66 21.68 -14.14
C ILE A 159 4.12 21.49 -14.56
N ARG A 160 4.77 20.39 -14.11
CA ARG A 160 6.23 20.16 -14.24
C ARG A 160 6.57 18.67 -14.26
N CYS A 161 7.68 18.31 -14.91
CA CYS A 161 8.25 16.96 -14.86
C CYS A 161 9.77 16.99 -14.58
N SER A 162 10.33 15.84 -14.20
CA SER A 162 11.70 15.69 -13.73
C SER A 162 12.75 15.50 -14.83
N ILE A 163 12.35 15.47 -16.11
CA ILE A 163 13.25 15.22 -17.24
C ILE A 163 14.11 16.46 -17.53
N ARG A 164 15.34 16.45 -17.00
CA ARG A 164 16.32 17.54 -17.16
C ARG A 164 17.67 16.99 -17.64
N LEU A 165 18.50 17.87 -18.19
CA LEU A 165 19.92 17.66 -18.43
C LEU A 165 20.66 18.91 -17.96
N GLU A 166 21.79 18.74 -17.30
CA GLU A 166 22.65 19.84 -16.88
C GLU A 166 24.09 19.33 -16.83
N VAL A 167 24.93 19.82 -17.74
CA VAL A 167 26.31 19.35 -17.92
C VAL A 167 27.25 20.55 -18.07
N PRO A 168 28.25 20.71 -17.19
CA PRO A 168 29.26 21.74 -17.35
C PRO A 168 30.12 21.42 -18.57
N LEU A 169 30.32 22.40 -19.45
CA LEU A 169 31.19 22.29 -20.63
C LEU A 169 32.62 22.74 -20.33
N GLY A 170 32.84 23.45 -19.22
CA GLY A 170 34.07 24.17 -18.89
C GLY A 170 33.75 25.63 -18.61
N ASP A 171 34.67 26.52 -18.93
CA ASP A 171 34.50 27.97 -18.87
C ASP A 171 34.87 28.65 -20.20
N THR A 172 34.69 29.96 -20.29
CA THR A 172 35.00 30.76 -21.49
C THR A 172 36.46 30.73 -21.95
N HIS A 173 37.40 30.33 -21.08
CA HIS A 173 38.82 30.20 -21.40
C HIS A 173 39.20 28.76 -21.75
N LYS A 174 38.52 27.77 -21.15
CA LYS A 174 38.81 26.35 -21.30
C LYS A 174 37.54 25.51 -21.39
N ILE A 175 37.18 25.14 -22.61
CA ILE A 175 36.24 24.04 -22.87
C ILE A 175 36.91 22.72 -22.45
N MET A 176 36.22 21.94 -21.62
CA MET A 176 36.69 20.67 -21.04
C MET A 176 36.14 19.43 -21.77
N VAL A 177 35.26 19.62 -22.76
CA VAL A 177 34.60 18.57 -23.53
C VAL A 177 35.11 18.52 -24.97
N SER A 178 34.94 17.37 -25.65
CA SER A 178 35.22 17.25 -27.09
C SER A 178 34.01 17.60 -27.97
N LYS A 179 34.23 17.77 -29.28
CA LYS A 179 33.17 18.02 -30.28
C LYS A 179 32.19 16.85 -30.39
N GLU A 180 32.71 15.63 -30.29
CA GLU A 180 31.95 14.39 -30.33
C GLU A 180 31.07 14.27 -29.08
N TYR A 181 31.60 14.61 -27.89
CA TYR A 181 30.82 14.64 -26.66
C TYR A 181 29.73 15.72 -26.70
N LEU A 182 30.02 16.91 -27.22
CA LEU A 182 29.00 17.95 -27.40
C LEU A 182 27.89 17.53 -28.37
N THR A 183 28.24 16.80 -29.44
CA THR A 183 27.26 16.19 -30.37
C THR A 183 26.37 15.18 -29.65
N TYR A 184 26.95 14.32 -28.82
CA TYR A 184 26.23 13.35 -28.00
C TYR A 184 25.30 14.00 -26.98
N LEU A 185 25.74 15.09 -26.32
CA LEU A 185 24.89 15.88 -25.42
C LEU A 185 23.68 16.51 -26.14
N VAL A 186 23.88 17.02 -27.37
CA VAL A 186 22.78 17.53 -28.20
C VAL A 186 21.80 16.40 -28.57
N GLY A 187 22.30 15.20 -28.90
CA GLY A 187 21.46 14.01 -29.10
C GLY A 187 20.57 13.71 -27.90
N ILE A 188 21.15 13.56 -26.71
CA ILE A 188 20.40 13.33 -25.45
C ILE A 188 19.39 14.45 -25.19
N ALA A 189 19.75 15.70 -25.46
CA ALA A 189 18.85 16.84 -25.23
C ALA A 189 17.67 16.86 -26.22
N ASN A 190 17.89 16.45 -27.46
CA ASN A 190 16.83 16.28 -28.47
C ASN A 190 15.89 15.11 -28.13
N GLU A 191 16.42 13.97 -27.65
CA GLU A 191 15.62 12.87 -27.11
C GLU A 191 14.75 13.33 -25.93
N LYS A 192 15.32 14.12 -25.01
CA LYS A 192 14.58 14.70 -23.88
C LYS A 192 13.54 15.73 -24.32
N MET A 193 13.81 16.50 -25.38
CA MET A 193 12.84 17.44 -25.98
C MET A 193 11.63 16.69 -26.55
N GLU A 194 11.86 15.65 -27.36
CA GLU A 194 10.80 14.83 -27.93
C GLU A 194 10.02 14.07 -26.84
N ALA A 195 10.72 13.55 -25.83
CA ALA A 195 10.09 12.97 -24.66
C ALA A 195 9.24 13.97 -23.85
N ASN A 196 9.64 15.23 -23.82
CA ASN A 196 8.87 16.30 -23.19
C ASN A 196 7.63 16.68 -24.02
N ARG A 197 7.75 16.70 -25.36
CA ARG A 197 6.64 16.93 -26.31
C ARG A 197 5.56 15.85 -26.20
N LYS A 198 5.91 14.56 -26.35
CA LYS A 198 4.98 13.42 -26.23
C LYS A 198 4.19 13.43 -24.90
N ARG A 199 4.82 13.89 -23.81
CA ARG A 199 4.16 14.04 -22.50
C ARG A 199 3.16 15.20 -22.46
N GLY A 200 3.50 16.32 -23.09
CA GLY A 200 2.59 17.45 -23.28
C GLY A 200 1.35 17.06 -24.08
N ASP A 201 1.54 16.31 -25.17
CA ASP A 201 0.45 15.82 -26.02
C ASP A 201 -0.47 14.85 -25.26
N GLY A 202 0.09 13.86 -24.54
CA GLY A 202 -0.70 12.93 -23.74
C GLY A 202 -1.53 13.62 -22.64
N PHE A 203 -1.02 14.71 -22.05
CA PHE A 203 -1.77 15.53 -21.10
C PHE A 203 -2.87 16.38 -21.77
N HIS A 204 -2.63 16.85 -22.99
CA HIS A 204 -3.65 17.52 -23.80
C HIS A 204 -4.81 16.58 -24.15
N ASP A 205 -4.50 15.37 -24.61
CA ASP A 205 -5.49 14.30 -24.89
C ASP A 205 -6.32 13.94 -23.66
N ALA A 206 -5.68 13.83 -22.49
CA ALA A 206 -6.34 13.47 -21.23
C ALA A 206 -7.26 14.58 -20.67
N LEU A 207 -6.93 15.85 -20.92
CA LEU A 207 -7.82 17.00 -20.63
C LEU A 207 -9.09 16.93 -21.50
N LEU A 208 -8.94 16.77 -22.81
CA LEU A 208 -10.08 16.69 -23.74
C LEU A 208 -11.03 15.53 -23.41
N LYS A 209 -10.49 14.35 -23.04
CA LYS A 209 -11.30 13.20 -22.60
C LYS A 209 -12.11 13.48 -21.33
N ASN A 210 -11.59 14.28 -20.38
CA ASN A 210 -12.31 14.62 -19.15
C ASN A 210 -13.46 15.61 -19.38
N GLU A 211 -13.32 16.55 -20.31
CA GLU A 211 -14.35 17.58 -20.57
C GLU A 211 -15.60 17.02 -21.27
N LEU A 212 -15.45 15.97 -22.08
CA LEU A 212 -16.56 15.30 -22.77
C LEU A 212 -17.57 14.62 -21.83
N ILE A 213 -17.16 14.27 -20.60
CA ILE A 213 -18.00 13.59 -19.61
C ILE A 213 -18.92 14.58 -18.85
N MET A 214 -18.72 15.90 -19.01
CA MET A 214 -19.26 16.94 -18.12
C MET A 214 -20.15 17.98 -18.83
N ARG A 215 -21.10 17.55 -19.67
CA ARG A 215 -22.21 18.40 -20.18
C ARG A 215 -23.57 17.94 -19.63
N PRO A 216 -24.46 18.85 -19.16
CA PRO A 216 -25.74 18.49 -18.54
C PRO A 216 -26.94 18.56 -19.51
N GLU A 217 -27.97 17.72 -19.31
CA GLU A 217 -29.36 18.14 -18.98
C GLU A 217 -30.39 16.98 -18.93
N ASN A 218 -31.18 16.96 -17.85
CA ASN A 218 -32.59 16.52 -17.68
C ASN A 218 -33.25 15.49 -18.64
N THR A 219 -33.65 14.30 -18.14
CA THR A 219 -35.06 13.93 -17.80
C THR A 219 -35.28 12.41 -17.52
N VAL A 220 -36.12 12.12 -16.50
CA VAL A 220 -37.04 10.96 -16.36
C VAL A 220 -36.48 9.51 -16.24
N THR A 221 -36.65 8.98 -15.01
CA THR A 221 -36.93 7.59 -14.55
C THR A 221 -36.33 6.33 -15.21
N GLY A 222 -35.87 5.40 -14.36
CA GLY A 222 -35.90 3.96 -14.64
C GLY A 222 -34.57 3.24 -14.44
N ASP A 223 -34.58 2.21 -13.60
CA ASP A 223 -33.72 1.02 -13.57
C ASP A 223 -32.18 1.16 -13.65
N TYR A 224 -31.53 0.89 -12.53
CA TYR A 224 -30.08 0.68 -12.44
C TYR A 224 -29.71 -0.75 -12.86
N GLU A 225 -29.44 -0.96 -14.14
CA GLU A 225 -28.61 -2.10 -14.57
C GLU A 225 -27.11 -1.78 -14.43
N PHE A 226 -26.34 -2.76 -13.95
CA PHE A 226 -24.88 -2.68 -13.86
C PHE A 226 -24.27 -2.83 -15.25
N LEU A 227 -23.83 -1.73 -15.87
CA LEU A 227 -23.01 -1.78 -17.08
C LEU A 227 -21.53 -1.96 -16.74
N ASN A 228 -21.01 -3.14 -17.10
CA ASN A 228 -19.58 -3.38 -17.25
C ASN A 228 -19.01 -2.46 -18.34
N MET A 229 -17.87 -1.83 -18.07
CA MET A 229 -16.96 -1.35 -19.13
C MET A 229 -15.52 -1.76 -18.83
N ASN A 230 -15.18 -2.97 -19.29
CA ASN A 230 -13.85 -3.24 -19.84
C ASN A 230 -13.98 -3.10 -21.35
N GLN A 231 -13.50 -1.99 -21.94
CA GLN A 231 -13.09 -1.96 -23.34
C GLN A 231 -12.15 -0.78 -23.63
N ASP A 232 -11.27 -1.01 -24.60
CA ASP A 232 -9.98 -0.35 -24.85
C ASP A 232 -9.94 1.17 -25.06
N LEU A 233 -8.77 1.73 -24.73
CA LEU A 233 -7.99 2.80 -25.41
C LEU A 233 -6.95 3.29 -24.37
N GLY A 234 -5.66 2.97 -24.38
CA GLY A 234 -4.75 2.58 -25.46
C GLY A 234 -3.37 3.19 -25.11
N ASP A 235 -2.27 2.50 -25.41
CA ASP A 235 -0.91 2.84 -24.95
C ASP A 235 -0.44 4.27 -25.27
N LYS A 236 0.20 4.95 -24.30
CA LYS A 236 1.39 5.80 -24.50
C LYS A 236 2.28 5.82 -23.25
N ASP A 237 3.53 5.39 -23.42
CA ASP A 237 4.55 5.23 -22.37
C ASP A 237 5.05 6.53 -21.73
N PHE A 238 5.50 6.42 -20.47
CA PHE A 238 6.72 7.12 -20.01
C PHE A 238 7.50 6.36 -18.92
N SER A 239 8.46 5.55 -19.37
CA SER A 239 9.71 5.26 -18.66
C SER A 239 10.49 6.59 -18.45
N MET A 240 11.32 6.84 -17.44
CA MET A 240 12.48 6.08 -16.99
C MET A 240 13.06 6.65 -15.67
N ILE A 241 13.82 5.81 -14.95
CA ILE A 241 15.06 6.12 -14.17
C ILE A 241 14.99 7.12 -13.00
N ASN A 242 15.79 6.98 -11.93
CA ASN A 242 16.13 5.84 -11.06
C ASN A 242 16.94 6.41 -9.88
N GLY A 243 16.82 5.82 -8.69
CA GLY A 243 17.61 6.22 -7.51
C GLY A 243 17.21 5.34 -6.33
N GLY A 244 18.09 4.42 -5.93
CA GLY A 244 17.72 3.23 -5.16
C GLY A 244 17.41 3.46 -3.69
N VAL A 245 16.56 2.57 -3.15
CA VAL A 245 16.40 2.23 -1.74
C VAL A 245 16.14 0.72 -1.68
N ASP A 246 16.74 0.02 -0.71
CA ASP A 246 16.78 -1.44 -0.64
C ASP A 246 15.41 -2.14 -0.56
N ASP A 247 15.37 -3.36 -1.11
CA ASP A 247 14.18 -4.18 -1.36
C ASP A 247 13.62 -4.83 -0.08
N PHE A 248 12.52 -4.26 0.46
CA PHE A 248 11.77 -4.84 1.57
C PHE A 248 10.68 -5.82 1.07
N GLN A 249 11.06 -7.08 0.81
CA GLN A 249 10.07 -8.10 0.41
C GLN A 249 9.16 -8.54 1.55
N LEU A 250 7.86 -8.22 1.40
CA LEU A 250 6.85 -8.42 2.44
C LEU A 250 6.57 -9.90 2.75
N THR A 251 6.64 -10.27 4.03
CA THR A 251 6.04 -11.51 4.55
C THR A 251 4.53 -11.32 4.76
N LYS A 252 3.70 -12.21 4.20
CA LYS A 252 2.39 -12.63 4.74
C LYS A 252 2.61 -14.02 5.38
N GLU A 253 1.93 -14.45 6.44
CA GLU A 253 0.69 -13.97 7.07
C GLU A 253 0.73 -14.26 8.58
N ILE A 254 0.20 -13.35 9.39
CA ILE A 254 -0.19 -13.63 10.79
C ILE A 254 -1.59 -14.24 10.71
N LYS A 255 -1.84 -15.33 11.45
CA LYS A 255 -3.20 -15.91 11.53
C LYS A 255 -4.08 -15.07 12.44
N ASP A 256 -5.30 -14.86 12.00
CA ASP A 256 -6.36 -14.26 12.81
C ASP A 256 -6.89 -15.28 13.83
N ASP A 257 -6.60 -15.05 15.12
CA ASP A 257 -7.28 -15.73 16.22
C ASP A 257 -8.69 -15.14 16.38
N ALA A 258 -9.65 -15.73 15.65
CA ALA A 258 -11.05 -15.35 15.67
C ALA A 258 -11.85 -16.12 16.74
N SER A 259 -11.55 -15.88 18.03
CA SER A 259 -12.45 -16.19 19.15
C SER A 259 -12.10 -15.40 20.41
N ASN A 260 -12.64 -14.17 20.52
CA ASN A 260 -12.91 -13.41 21.75
C ASN A 260 -13.60 -12.09 21.32
N ASP A 261 -14.91 -12.17 21.05
CA ASP A 261 -15.75 -11.02 20.67
C ASP A 261 -16.39 -10.44 21.94
N ASP A 262 -15.57 -9.83 22.80
CA ASP A 262 -16.02 -9.15 24.02
C ASP A 262 -16.60 -7.76 23.68
N LEU A 263 -17.82 -7.50 24.18
CA LEU A 263 -18.73 -6.38 23.86
C LEU A 263 -19.33 -6.40 22.44
N ALA A 264 -20.40 -7.17 22.29
CA ALA A 264 -21.34 -7.02 21.18
C ALA A 264 -21.92 -5.59 21.12
N GLY A 265 -21.61 -4.87 20.02
CA GLY A 265 -22.36 -3.68 19.59
C GLY A 265 -21.92 -2.31 20.12
N PHE A 266 -20.83 -2.21 20.89
CA PHE A 266 -20.37 -0.89 21.35
C PHE A 266 -19.48 -0.19 20.30
N THR A 267 -19.98 0.93 19.76
CA THR A 267 -19.31 1.70 18.70
C THR A 267 -19.16 3.17 19.07
N LEU A 268 -17.99 3.77 18.86
CA LEU A 268 -17.77 5.21 19.05
C LEU A 268 -17.81 5.96 17.70
N PRO A 269 -18.54 7.09 17.59
CA PRO A 269 -18.56 7.89 16.37
C PRO A 269 -17.28 8.74 16.23
N ILE A 270 -16.64 8.67 15.06
CA ILE A 270 -15.59 9.63 14.69
C ILE A 270 -16.24 10.92 14.18
N LYS A 271 -15.68 12.07 14.55
CA LYS A 271 -16.05 13.39 14.00
C LYS A 271 -14.80 14.09 13.46
N PRO A 272 -14.74 14.45 12.16
CA PRO A 272 -13.73 15.36 11.65
C PRO A 272 -13.72 16.69 12.39
N MET A 273 -12.55 17.31 12.54
CA MET A 273 -12.41 18.65 13.10
C MET A 273 -12.37 19.68 11.97
N ILE A 274 -13.24 20.68 12.04
CA ILE A 274 -13.21 21.82 11.12
C ILE A 274 -12.13 22.76 11.62
N ILE A 275 -10.99 22.80 10.94
CA ILE A 275 -9.86 23.68 11.31
C ILE A 275 -10.13 25.10 10.81
N THR A 276 -9.89 26.09 11.67
CA THR A 276 -10.05 27.53 11.38
C THR A 276 -8.80 28.30 11.78
N GLY A 277 -8.63 29.54 11.31
CA GLY A 277 -7.39 30.30 11.51
C GLY A 277 -6.33 29.91 10.47
N GLU A 278 -5.34 29.13 10.87
CA GLU A 278 -4.25 28.66 10.01
C GLU A 278 -4.66 27.42 9.16
N PRO A 279 -3.99 27.16 8.01
CA PRO A 279 -4.37 26.06 7.11
C PRO A 279 -4.22 24.67 7.75
N ILE A 280 -5.19 23.78 7.52
CA ILE A 280 -5.20 22.39 8.01
C ILE A 280 -3.94 21.61 7.63
N GLU A 281 -3.34 21.92 6.47
CA GLU A 281 -2.12 21.28 5.98
C GLU A 281 -0.88 21.60 6.84
N LYS A 282 -0.97 22.52 7.82
CA LYS A 282 0.03 22.68 8.88
C LYS A 282 0.06 21.49 9.85
N LEU A 283 -1.07 20.82 10.04
CA LEU A 283 -1.24 19.63 10.90
C LEU A 283 -1.00 18.31 10.15
N HIS A 284 -0.82 18.35 8.83
CA HIS A 284 -0.39 17.22 8.00
C HIS A 284 1.07 16.87 8.28
N LEU A 285 1.30 16.22 9.42
CA LEU A 285 2.60 15.92 10.02
C LEU A 285 2.63 14.49 10.56
N TRP A 286 3.75 13.80 10.45
CA TRP A 286 4.01 12.58 11.24
C TRP A 286 5.26 12.70 12.10
N GLY A 287 5.29 11.98 13.22
CA GLY A 287 6.40 12.04 14.19
C GLY A 287 6.60 13.44 14.77
N HIS A 288 5.55 14.25 14.78
CA HIS A 288 5.39 15.40 15.67
C HIS A 288 5.04 14.88 17.07
N SER A 289 5.10 15.74 18.08
CA SER A 289 4.48 15.49 19.38
C SER A 289 3.27 16.39 19.56
N ALA A 290 2.30 15.96 20.34
CA ALA A 290 1.19 16.78 20.79
C ALA A 290 0.95 16.58 22.29
N ILE A 291 0.57 17.65 22.99
CA ILE A 291 0.20 17.62 24.40
C ILE A 291 -1.13 18.36 24.62
N THR A 292 -1.91 17.94 25.62
CA THR A 292 -3.06 18.71 26.10
C THR A 292 -2.58 19.93 26.87
N LEU A 293 -3.18 21.09 26.60
CA LEU A 293 -3.12 22.28 27.43
C LEU A 293 -4.52 22.60 27.94
N ASP A 294 -4.67 22.70 29.26
CA ASP A 294 -5.90 23.21 29.89
C ASP A 294 -5.51 24.31 30.87
N THR A 295 -5.29 25.51 30.33
CA THR A 295 -4.86 26.70 31.07
C THR A 295 -5.96 27.75 31.05
N THR A 296 -5.94 28.71 31.98
CA THR A 296 -6.89 29.85 31.96
C THR A 296 -6.82 30.67 30.67
N LYS A 297 -5.64 30.73 30.03
CA LYS A 297 -5.37 31.43 28.77
C LYS A 297 -5.79 30.62 27.54
N ASN A 298 -5.69 29.29 27.61
CA ASN A 298 -5.98 28.35 26.53
C ASN A 298 -6.67 27.11 27.14
N PRO A 299 -7.97 27.19 27.44
CA PRO A 299 -8.73 26.05 27.92
C PRO A 299 -8.98 25.08 26.77
N LYS A 300 -8.93 23.77 27.06
CA LYS A 300 -9.23 22.71 26.08
C LYS A 300 -8.45 22.80 24.76
N SER A 301 -7.16 23.10 24.82
CA SER A 301 -6.29 23.22 23.65
C SER A 301 -5.32 22.05 23.53
N VAL A 302 -4.78 21.85 22.32
CA VAL A 302 -3.72 20.91 22.01
C VAL A 302 -2.54 21.67 21.43
N LEU A 303 -1.37 21.56 22.07
CA LEU A 303 -0.12 22.09 21.54
C LEU A 303 0.54 21.03 20.66
N VAL A 304 0.96 21.39 19.46
CA VAL A 304 1.57 20.49 18.47
C VAL A 304 2.95 21.02 18.09
N PHE A 305 3.99 20.18 18.19
CA PHE A 305 5.37 20.58 17.92
C PHE A 305 6.10 19.64 16.93
N GLY A 306 6.80 20.26 15.98
CA GLY A 306 7.77 19.59 15.10
C GLY A 306 7.17 18.57 14.12
N GLY A 307 7.88 17.48 13.89
CA GLY A 307 7.48 16.42 12.96
C GLY A 307 7.91 16.65 11.51
N PHE A 308 7.43 15.81 10.59
CA PHE A 308 7.71 15.91 9.16
C PHE A 308 6.43 15.97 8.34
N GLY A 309 6.37 16.92 7.41
CA GLY A 309 5.20 17.16 6.56
C GLY A 309 5.01 18.66 6.32
N GLY A 310 3.77 19.13 6.43
CA GLY A 310 3.38 20.52 6.27
C GLY A 310 3.23 20.97 4.80
N MET A 311 2.61 22.14 4.63
CA MET A 311 2.47 22.87 3.36
C MET A 311 3.75 22.88 2.49
N GLY A 312 3.57 22.65 1.19
CA GLY A 312 4.63 22.66 0.17
C GLY A 312 5.42 21.35 0.11
N ARG A 313 6.74 21.42 -0.16
CA ARG A 313 7.62 20.25 -0.04
C ARG A 313 7.68 19.81 1.42
N HIS A 314 7.44 18.53 1.69
CA HIS A 314 7.49 18.00 3.04
C HIS A 314 8.90 18.12 3.62
N ALA A 315 8.98 18.70 4.80
CA ALA A 315 10.22 18.95 5.51
C ALA A 315 10.01 18.67 7.01
N ARG A 316 11.11 18.55 7.75
CA ARG A 316 11.07 18.60 9.22
C ARG A 316 10.67 20.00 9.65
N ARG A 317 9.78 20.09 10.64
CA ARG A 317 9.29 21.36 11.19
C ARG A 317 9.89 21.62 12.57
N LYS A 318 9.89 22.89 12.95
CA LYS A 318 10.19 23.43 14.29
C LYS A 318 9.08 24.37 14.76
N ASP A 319 7.95 24.32 14.06
CA ASP A 319 6.81 25.19 14.28
C ASP A 319 6.03 24.62 15.47
N THR A 320 5.54 25.50 16.36
CA THR A 320 4.68 25.13 17.49
C THR A 320 3.29 25.72 17.24
N TRP A 321 2.28 24.88 17.22
CA TRP A 321 0.90 25.28 16.93
C TRP A 321 0.02 25.04 18.14
N ILE A 322 -0.92 25.93 18.40
CA ILE A 322 -2.03 25.71 19.32
C ILE A 322 -3.28 25.44 18.51
N LEU A 323 -3.93 24.31 18.79
CA LEU A 323 -5.23 23.94 18.26
C LEU A 323 -6.26 23.94 19.39
N ASP A 324 -7.22 24.85 19.35
CA ASP A 324 -8.43 24.77 20.17
C ASP A 324 -9.26 23.56 19.72
N SER A 325 -9.52 22.61 20.64
CA SER A 325 -10.23 21.36 20.33
C SER A 325 -11.73 21.53 20.07
N VAL A 326 -12.30 22.65 20.51
CA VAL A 326 -13.73 22.96 20.47
C VAL A 326 -14.07 23.81 19.26
N SER A 327 -13.35 24.92 19.05
CA SER A 327 -13.54 25.83 17.91
C SER A 327 -12.77 25.41 16.65
N GLY A 328 -11.79 24.51 16.79
CA GLY A 328 -10.87 24.13 15.72
C GLY A 328 -9.88 25.24 15.34
N GLN A 329 -9.79 26.31 16.12
CA GLN A 329 -8.90 27.42 15.84
C GLN A 329 -7.43 27.01 15.99
N LEU A 330 -6.70 27.05 14.88
CA LEU A 330 -5.27 26.79 14.78
C LEU A 330 -4.51 28.10 14.70
N GLN A 331 -3.52 28.27 15.58
CA GLN A 331 -2.66 29.46 15.65
C GLN A 331 -1.19 29.07 15.76
N LEU A 332 -0.31 29.83 15.09
CA LEU A 332 1.13 29.75 15.30
C LEU A 332 1.48 30.40 16.65
N VAL A 333 2.29 29.72 17.45
CA VAL A 333 2.99 30.35 18.57
C VAL A 333 4.29 30.93 18.02
N ASP A 334 4.50 32.24 18.19
CA ASP A 334 5.74 32.92 17.80
C ASP A 334 6.70 33.03 19.00
N TYR A 335 8.01 32.97 18.74
CA TYR A 335 9.05 32.90 19.77
C TYR A 335 10.43 33.35 19.24
N GLY A 336 11.21 33.99 20.12
CA GLY A 336 12.56 34.48 19.78
C GLY A 336 13.61 33.37 19.65
N SER A 337 13.50 32.31 20.45
CA SER A 337 14.33 31.10 20.47
C SER A 337 13.46 29.88 20.12
N THR A 338 14.05 28.82 19.56
CA THR A 338 13.29 27.61 19.19
C THR A 338 14.22 26.40 18.97
N PRO A 339 13.77 25.16 19.26
CA PRO A 339 14.55 23.97 18.95
C PRO A 339 14.78 23.81 17.44
N SER A 340 15.82 23.07 17.09
CA SER A 340 16.07 22.66 15.70
C SER A 340 14.90 21.84 15.11
N THR A 341 14.71 21.91 13.79
CA THR A 341 13.68 21.16 13.06
C THR A 341 13.85 19.66 13.29
N ARG A 342 12.84 18.96 13.81
CA ARG A 342 13.02 17.56 14.27
C ARG A 342 11.77 16.70 14.13
N LEU A 343 11.96 15.40 13.90
CA LEU A 343 10.89 14.38 13.93
C LEU A 343 11.27 13.23 14.86
N GLY A 344 10.27 12.55 15.44
CA GLY A 344 10.47 11.38 16.30
C GLY A 344 11.21 11.69 17.60
N HIS A 345 11.12 12.94 18.07
CA HIS A 345 11.35 13.32 19.46
C HIS A 345 10.12 12.91 20.30
N THR A 346 10.22 13.00 21.62
CA THR A 346 9.03 13.01 22.50
C THR A 346 8.83 14.37 23.12
N ALA A 347 7.59 14.80 23.31
CA ALA A 347 7.23 15.92 24.17
C ALA A 347 6.43 15.43 25.38
N SER A 348 6.58 16.10 26.53
CA SER A 348 5.90 15.74 27.78
C SER A 348 5.75 16.96 28.68
N LEU A 349 4.59 17.11 29.31
CA LEU A 349 4.26 18.26 30.15
C LEU A 349 4.50 17.92 31.63
N VAL A 350 5.25 18.77 32.34
CA VAL A 350 5.46 18.72 33.79
C VAL A 350 5.12 20.09 34.36
N GLY A 351 3.97 20.21 35.02
CA GLY A 351 3.41 21.51 35.40
C GLY A 351 3.11 22.37 34.17
N GLU A 352 3.70 23.56 34.09
CA GLU A 352 3.59 24.50 32.96
C GLU A 352 4.76 24.41 31.97
N LEU A 353 5.59 23.36 32.07
CA LEU A 353 6.82 23.20 31.28
C LEU A 353 6.69 21.98 30.36
N MET A 354 6.69 22.19 29.05
CA MET A 354 6.78 21.11 28.06
C MET A 354 8.23 20.80 27.75
N PHE A 355 8.69 19.62 28.14
CA PHE A 355 10.00 19.08 27.82
C PHE A 355 9.95 18.37 26.47
N VAL A 356 10.89 18.67 25.58
CA VAL A 356 11.14 17.99 24.30
C VAL A 356 12.51 17.35 24.36
N ILE A 357 12.56 16.03 24.10
CA ILE A 357 13.78 15.23 24.25
C ILE A 357 14.17 14.63 22.90
N GLY A 358 15.41 14.90 22.47
CA GLY A 358 16.08 14.30 21.33
C GLY A 358 15.31 14.38 20.00
N GLY A 359 15.27 13.25 19.27
CA GLY A 359 14.67 13.14 17.94
C GLY A 359 15.72 13.18 16.82
N ARG A 360 15.30 13.50 15.59
CA ARG A 360 16.19 13.51 14.42
C ARG A 360 16.01 14.73 13.53
N GLY A 361 17.07 15.52 13.42
CA GLY A 361 17.10 16.82 12.73
C GLY A 361 17.32 16.75 11.22
N ASP A 362 18.06 15.75 10.75
CA ASP A 362 18.27 15.47 9.32
C ASP A 362 18.63 13.96 9.14
N PRO A 363 19.00 13.47 7.93
CA PRO A 363 19.40 12.07 7.78
C PRO A 363 20.64 11.65 8.57
N GLY A 364 21.61 12.53 8.86
CA GLY A 364 22.78 12.21 9.68
C GLY A 364 22.64 12.61 11.16
N ASN A 365 21.85 13.65 11.44
CA ASN A 365 21.80 14.28 12.76
C ASN A 365 20.68 13.71 13.65
N VAL A 366 21.06 12.83 14.58
CA VAL A 366 20.22 12.36 15.70
C VAL A 366 20.57 13.16 16.95
N LEU A 367 19.55 13.61 17.67
CA LEU A 367 19.65 14.58 18.75
C LEU A 367 19.51 13.88 20.11
N ASN A 368 20.15 14.46 21.13
CA ASN A 368 19.98 14.14 22.55
C ASN A 368 19.71 15.40 23.42
N ASP A 369 19.51 16.55 22.79
CA ASP A 369 19.21 17.80 23.48
C ASP A 369 17.85 17.76 24.19
N VAL A 370 17.75 18.52 25.29
CA VAL A 370 16.52 18.73 26.04
C VAL A 370 16.13 20.19 25.89
N TRP A 371 14.93 20.42 25.36
CA TRP A 371 14.35 21.76 25.23
C TRP A 371 13.12 21.87 26.11
N VAL A 372 12.93 23.03 26.74
CA VAL A 372 11.78 23.32 27.59
C VAL A 372 11.03 24.51 27.02
N LEU A 373 9.72 24.36 26.83
CA LEU A 373 8.81 25.46 26.53
C LEU A 373 7.97 25.75 27.77
N ASN A 374 8.02 27.00 28.25
CA ASN A 374 7.06 27.49 29.23
C ASN A 374 5.72 27.79 28.54
N THR A 375 4.65 27.12 28.94
CA THR A 375 3.34 27.18 28.26
C THR A 375 2.51 28.42 28.62
N MET A 376 2.98 29.26 29.56
CA MET A 376 2.29 30.49 29.96
C MET A 376 2.78 31.71 29.18
N ASN A 377 4.10 31.86 29.04
CA ASN A 377 4.74 32.95 28.31
C ASN A 377 5.21 32.58 26.89
N TYR A 378 5.24 31.29 26.55
CA TYR A 378 5.70 30.74 25.27
C TYR A 378 7.19 30.93 24.95
N GLU A 379 8.03 30.94 25.98
CA GLU A 379 9.49 31.01 25.82
C GLU A 379 10.12 29.60 25.78
N TRP A 380 10.98 29.39 24.77
CA TRP A 380 11.81 28.19 24.63
C TRP A 380 13.20 28.39 25.24
N MET A 381 13.65 27.41 26.02
CA MET A 381 14.99 27.33 26.59
C MET A 381 15.62 25.97 26.27
N GLU A 382 16.87 25.97 25.84
CA GLU A 382 17.68 24.74 25.79
C GLU A 382 18.20 24.46 27.21
N LEU A 383 17.94 23.26 27.73
CA LEU A 383 18.23 22.89 29.10
C LEU A 383 19.52 22.07 29.17
N GLN A 384 20.55 22.64 29.78
CA GLN A 384 21.75 21.90 30.19
C GLN A 384 21.39 21.05 31.42
N CYS A 385 21.44 19.73 31.26
CA CYS A 385 21.11 18.75 32.30
C CYS A 385 22.39 18.24 32.98
N ASN A 386 22.30 17.90 34.26
CA ASN A 386 23.38 17.30 35.05
C ASN A 386 23.27 15.75 35.03
N GLY A 387 24.24 15.07 35.62
CA GLY A 387 24.22 13.61 35.78
C GLY A 387 24.89 12.89 34.62
N ILE A 388 24.24 11.87 34.07
CA ILE A 388 24.74 11.16 32.88
C ILE A 388 24.23 11.80 31.59
N ASP A 389 24.99 11.70 30.50
CA ASP A 389 24.52 12.14 29.20
C ASP A 389 23.39 11.23 28.67
N PHE A 390 22.24 11.83 28.36
CA PHE A 390 21.20 11.11 27.61
C PHE A 390 21.73 10.76 26.21
N PRO A 391 21.60 9.51 25.73
CA PRO A 391 22.14 9.11 24.43
C PRO A 391 21.34 9.70 23.26
N GLN A 392 22.03 9.96 22.15
CA GLN A 392 21.39 10.30 20.87
C GLN A 392 20.37 9.23 20.50
N SER A 393 19.10 9.63 20.40
CA SER A 393 17.98 8.70 20.22
C SER A 393 16.80 9.38 19.57
N HIS A 394 16.16 8.66 18.63
CA HIS A 394 14.84 9.03 18.12
C HIS A 394 13.89 7.84 18.18
N ARG A 395 12.57 8.11 18.18
CA ARG A 395 11.50 7.09 18.30
C ARG A 395 11.58 6.27 19.60
N HIS A 396 12.16 6.84 20.67
CA HIS A 396 11.94 6.40 22.05
C HIS A 396 10.52 6.76 22.51
N ALA A 397 10.09 6.25 23.65
CA ALA A 397 8.87 6.69 24.33
C ALA A 397 9.21 7.32 25.68
N THR A 398 8.42 8.32 26.07
CA THR A 398 8.60 9.08 27.32
C THR A 398 7.28 9.20 28.04
N ALA A 399 7.28 9.04 29.35
CA ALA A 399 6.11 9.21 30.21
C ALA A 399 6.50 9.87 31.54
N VAL A 400 5.56 10.59 32.15
CA VAL A 400 5.79 11.41 33.34
C VAL A 400 5.10 10.80 34.55
N ILE A 401 5.82 10.63 35.66
CA ILE A 401 5.22 10.43 36.98
C ILE A 401 5.82 11.47 37.95
N GLY A 402 4.95 12.30 38.55
CA GLY A 402 5.38 13.39 39.41
C GLY A 402 6.28 14.39 38.67
N SER A 403 7.44 14.70 39.26
CA SER A 403 8.49 15.55 38.69
C SER A 403 9.59 14.76 37.97
N SER A 404 9.25 13.61 37.38
CA SER A 404 10.23 12.75 36.69
C SER A 404 9.73 12.30 35.32
N LEU A 405 10.55 12.52 34.29
CA LEU A 405 10.34 11.96 32.96
C LEU A 405 11.12 10.65 32.86
N TYR A 406 10.44 9.58 32.46
CA TYR A 406 11.03 8.28 32.21
C TYR A 406 11.06 8.01 30.71
N VAL A 407 12.23 7.69 30.16
CA VAL A 407 12.46 7.47 28.73
C VAL A 407 12.94 6.05 28.48
N PHE A 408 12.29 5.32 27.57
CA PHE A 408 12.66 3.95 27.21
C PHE A 408 13.01 3.79 25.72
N GLY A 409 14.08 3.04 25.45
CA GLY A 409 14.44 2.55 24.14
C GLY A 409 14.76 3.62 23.07
N GLY A 410 14.27 3.40 21.85
CA GLY A 410 14.58 4.24 20.68
C GLY A 410 15.70 3.67 19.81
N ILE A 411 16.10 4.42 18.78
CA ILE A 411 17.08 4.00 17.76
C ILE A 411 18.05 5.12 17.36
N HIS A 412 19.30 4.76 17.13
CA HIS A 412 20.36 5.62 16.56
C HIS A 412 21.34 4.76 15.75
N ASN A 413 21.63 5.15 14.50
CA ASN A 413 22.56 4.47 13.59
C ASN A 413 22.36 2.95 13.46
N GLY A 414 21.10 2.50 13.48
CA GLY A 414 20.73 1.07 13.43
C GLY A 414 20.71 0.38 14.80
N ASN A 415 21.42 0.91 15.80
CA ASN A 415 21.39 0.39 17.16
C ASN A 415 20.09 0.76 17.86
N ILE A 416 19.41 -0.25 18.42
CA ILE A 416 18.12 -0.10 19.11
C ILE A 416 18.37 -0.30 20.61
N SER A 417 17.85 0.60 21.45
CA SER A 417 18.08 0.58 22.90
C SER A 417 17.02 -0.22 23.67
N SER A 418 17.43 -0.76 24.82
CA SER A 418 16.58 -1.33 25.89
C SER A 418 16.83 -0.67 27.26
N SER A 419 17.55 0.45 27.29
CA SER A 419 17.84 1.19 28.52
C SER A 419 16.65 2.06 28.93
N MET A 420 16.59 2.34 30.24
CA MET A 420 15.57 3.14 30.89
C MET A 420 16.27 4.32 31.55
N TYR A 421 15.97 5.53 31.10
CA TYR A 421 16.54 6.77 31.64
C TYR A 421 15.48 7.53 32.41
N LYS A 422 15.90 8.26 33.46
CA LYS A 422 15.04 9.17 34.21
C LYS A 422 15.68 10.55 34.24
N LEU A 423 14.90 11.58 33.93
CA LEU A 423 15.23 12.99 34.17
C LEU A 423 14.36 13.50 35.32
N ASP A 424 15.00 13.90 36.42
CA ASP A 424 14.34 14.61 37.51
C ASP A 424 14.25 16.10 37.16
N THR A 425 13.03 16.67 37.13
CA THR A 425 12.79 18.06 36.70
C THR A 425 12.99 19.10 37.80
N HIS A 426 13.35 18.69 39.02
CA HIS A 426 13.66 19.61 40.11
C HIS A 426 15.17 19.87 40.18
N THR A 427 15.96 18.82 40.00
CA THR A 427 17.44 18.85 39.97
C THR A 427 18.01 18.95 38.55
N MET A 428 17.17 18.82 37.52
CA MET A 428 17.56 18.73 36.10
C MET A 428 18.66 17.69 35.86
N THR A 429 18.56 16.55 36.56
CA THR A 429 19.60 15.50 36.57
C THR A 429 19.10 14.23 35.90
N TRP A 430 19.90 13.70 34.98
CA TRP A 430 19.70 12.40 34.33
C TRP A 430 20.36 11.27 35.12
N GLU A 431 19.65 10.15 35.22
CA GLU A 431 20.16 8.87 35.71
C GLU A 431 19.70 7.70 34.81
N GLU A 432 20.51 6.65 34.67
CA GLU A 432 20.06 5.38 34.09
C GLU A 432 19.45 4.53 35.21
N VAL A 433 18.18 4.18 35.05
CA VAL A 433 17.43 3.46 36.06
C VAL A 433 17.90 2.02 36.08
N ASN A 434 18.40 1.55 37.23
CA ASN A 434 18.77 0.15 37.42
C ASN A 434 17.50 -0.73 37.49
N VAL A 435 17.09 -1.26 36.34
CA VAL A 435 15.83 -1.99 36.21
C VAL A 435 15.93 -3.48 36.54
N GLN A 436 14.94 -3.99 37.25
CA GLN A 436 14.82 -5.40 37.64
C GLN A 436 13.63 -6.09 36.95
N GLY A 437 13.49 -7.40 37.15
CA GLY A 437 12.35 -8.19 36.68
C GLY A 437 12.38 -8.55 35.20
N ALA A 438 11.20 -8.61 34.58
CA ALA A 438 11.01 -9.07 33.20
C ALA A 438 11.33 -7.95 32.20
N LYS A 439 12.62 -7.64 32.02
CA LYS A 439 13.10 -6.55 31.15
C LYS A 439 12.55 -6.69 29.71
N PRO A 440 11.94 -5.64 29.13
CA PRO A 440 11.53 -5.63 27.73
C PRO A 440 12.73 -5.68 26.78
N SER A 441 12.54 -6.30 25.61
CA SER A 441 13.53 -6.28 24.53
C SER A 441 13.82 -4.86 24.03
N ALA A 442 15.00 -4.67 23.42
CA ALA A 442 15.32 -3.46 22.69
C ALA A 442 14.24 -3.14 21.65
N ARG A 443 13.78 -1.89 21.59
CA ARG A 443 12.66 -1.48 20.74
C ARG A 443 12.61 0.02 20.47
N HIS A 444 12.11 0.38 19.29
CA HIS A 444 11.72 1.75 18.94
C HIS A 444 10.28 1.81 18.43
N SER A 445 9.71 3.02 18.36
CA SER A 445 8.33 3.25 17.87
C SER A 445 7.26 2.42 18.61
N HIS A 446 7.54 2.09 19.87
CA HIS A 446 6.55 1.68 20.88
C HIS A 446 5.94 2.95 21.50
N THR A 447 4.98 2.77 22.39
CA THR A 447 4.48 3.87 23.23
C THR A 447 4.41 3.47 24.69
N MET A 448 4.53 4.47 25.57
CA MET A 448 4.54 4.32 27.02
C MET A 448 3.70 5.46 27.62
N VAL A 449 2.88 5.14 28.62
CA VAL A 449 2.04 6.12 29.35
C VAL A 449 2.11 5.86 30.85
N ALA A 450 1.86 6.89 31.65
CA ALA A 450 1.81 6.77 33.10
C ALA A 450 0.36 6.63 33.60
N TYR A 451 0.13 5.72 34.55
CA TYR A 451 -1.11 5.63 35.30
C TYR A 451 -0.80 5.30 36.77
N ASN A 452 -1.21 6.19 37.67
CA ASN A 452 -0.78 6.20 39.08
C ASN A 452 0.76 6.13 39.19
N SER A 453 1.32 5.24 40.03
CA SER A 453 2.77 5.03 40.18
C SER A 453 3.37 4.01 39.20
N GLN A 454 2.70 3.72 38.08
CA GLN A 454 3.16 2.71 37.12
C GLN A 454 3.23 3.26 35.70
N LEU A 455 4.23 2.83 34.94
CA LEU A 455 4.35 3.08 33.51
C LEU A 455 3.87 1.85 32.74
N PHE A 456 2.99 2.05 31.76
CA PHE A 456 2.45 1.01 30.90
C PHE A 456 3.02 1.18 29.50
N MET A 457 3.62 0.13 28.95
CA MET A 457 4.26 0.14 27.62
C MET A 457 3.67 -0.95 26.73
N PHE A 458 3.39 -0.62 25.47
CA PHE A 458 2.91 -1.57 24.47
C PHE A 458 3.72 -1.56 23.18
N GLY A 459 3.96 -2.76 22.65
CA GLY A 459 4.43 -3.01 21.29
C GLY A 459 5.79 -2.40 20.92
N GLY A 460 5.92 -1.96 19.67
CA GLY A 460 7.16 -1.43 19.08
C GLY A 460 7.73 -2.30 17.95
N TYR A 461 8.96 -2.00 17.55
CA TYR A 461 9.75 -2.76 16.57
C TYR A 461 11.14 -3.04 17.15
N ASP A 462 11.58 -4.31 17.11
CA ASP A 462 12.86 -4.78 17.71
C ASP A 462 14.04 -4.80 16.72
N GLY A 463 13.83 -4.37 15.47
CA GLY A 463 14.79 -4.49 14.37
C GLY A 463 14.37 -5.56 13.35
N VAL A 464 13.61 -6.57 13.78
CA VAL A 464 13.22 -7.74 12.97
C VAL A 464 11.71 -7.82 12.76
N LYS A 465 10.90 -7.49 13.77
CA LYS A 465 9.44 -7.66 13.77
C LYS A 465 8.71 -6.60 14.59
N ALA A 466 7.42 -6.46 14.29
CA ALA A 466 6.49 -5.75 15.18
C ALA A 466 6.26 -6.55 16.47
N LEU A 467 6.12 -5.84 17.59
CA LEU A 467 5.93 -6.38 18.92
C LEU A 467 4.49 -6.14 19.39
N GLY A 468 3.94 -7.06 20.17
CA GLY A 468 2.59 -7.01 20.74
C GLY A 468 2.54 -7.43 22.20
N ASP A 469 3.67 -7.28 22.89
CA ASP A 469 3.77 -7.48 24.33
C ASP A 469 3.40 -6.20 25.09
N PHE A 470 2.85 -6.40 26.29
CA PHE A 470 2.42 -5.35 27.22
C PHE A 470 3.19 -5.49 28.52
N TYR A 471 3.71 -4.37 29.03
CA TYR A 471 4.52 -4.34 30.24
C TYR A 471 4.07 -3.22 31.17
N THR A 472 4.23 -3.48 32.48
CA THR A 472 4.21 -2.47 33.53
C THR A 472 5.62 -2.28 34.09
N PHE A 473 5.93 -1.06 34.48
CA PHE A 473 7.10 -0.71 35.29
C PHE A 473 6.63 -0.01 36.56
N ASP A 474 6.96 -0.60 37.71
CA ASP A 474 6.73 0.02 39.02
C ASP A 474 7.95 0.87 39.39
N ILE A 475 7.74 2.17 39.63
CA ILE A 475 8.83 3.12 39.87
C ILE A 475 9.45 3.01 41.27
N HIS A 476 8.73 2.45 42.24
CA HIS A 476 9.19 2.36 43.63
C HIS A 476 10.15 1.18 43.82
N SER A 477 9.88 0.07 43.12
CA SER A 477 10.70 -1.13 43.09
C SER A 477 11.63 -1.22 41.86
N SER A 478 11.58 -0.22 40.97
CA SER A 478 12.31 -0.19 39.68
C SER A 478 12.19 -1.51 38.88
N THR A 479 11.01 -2.13 38.91
CA THR A 479 10.81 -3.50 38.40
C THR A 479 9.86 -3.53 37.22
N TRP A 480 10.33 -4.11 36.10
CA TRP A 480 9.48 -4.46 34.96
C TRP A 480 8.72 -5.76 35.21
N ARG A 481 7.44 -5.78 34.86
CA ARG A 481 6.58 -6.97 34.81
C ARG A 481 5.97 -7.07 33.43
N LYS A 482 6.04 -8.27 32.84
CA LYS A 482 5.32 -8.59 31.61
C LYS A 482 3.89 -8.96 31.98
N GLU A 483 2.92 -8.19 31.51
CA GLU A 483 1.54 -8.38 31.94
C GLU A 483 0.89 -9.59 31.28
N LYS A 484 0.19 -10.39 32.09
CA LYS A 484 -0.63 -11.52 31.64
C LYS A 484 -2.07 -11.04 31.52
N VAL A 485 -2.34 -10.34 30.42
CA VAL A 485 -3.65 -9.73 30.17
C VAL A 485 -4.65 -10.70 29.56
N VAL A 486 -5.93 -10.48 29.85
CA VAL A 486 -7.08 -11.21 29.31
C VAL A 486 -7.91 -10.33 28.36
N GLY A 487 -8.82 -10.93 27.61
CA GLY A 487 -9.67 -10.24 26.63
C GLY A 487 -9.01 -10.03 25.27
N SER A 488 -9.52 -9.05 24.51
CA SER A 488 -9.23 -8.87 23.08
C SER A 488 -7.99 -8.00 22.83
N THR A 489 -6.81 -8.44 23.28
CA THR A 489 -5.53 -7.70 23.21
C THR A 489 -5.23 -7.11 21.81
N PRO A 490 -4.66 -5.91 21.69
CA PRO A 490 -4.25 -5.36 20.40
C PRO A 490 -3.16 -6.22 19.74
N TYR A 491 -3.24 -6.40 18.41
CA TYR A 491 -2.20 -7.09 17.64
C TYR A 491 -0.87 -6.36 17.65
N ALA A 492 0.22 -7.11 17.43
CA ALA A 492 1.58 -6.61 17.38
C ALA A 492 1.78 -5.47 16.36
N ARG A 493 2.30 -4.33 16.82
CA ARG A 493 2.35 -3.09 16.04
C ARG A 493 3.39 -2.08 16.54
N PHE A 494 3.78 -1.17 15.65
CA PHE A 494 4.68 -0.05 15.92
C PHE A 494 4.16 1.24 15.26
N SER A 495 4.66 2.40 15.70
CA SER A 495 4.16 3.72 15.25
C SER A 495 2.64 3.91 15.48
N HIS A 496 2.11 3.25 16.50
CA HIS A 496 0.78 3.48 17.07
C HIS A 496 0.86 4.60 18.11
N THR A 497 -0.28 4.98 18.70
CA THR A 497 -0.36 5.90 19.83
C THR A 497 -1.04 5.25 21.04
N MET A 498 -0.71 5.72 22.24
CA MET A 498 -1.36 5.36 23.50
C MET A 498 -1.87 6.60 24.22
N PHE A 499 -2.92 6.44 25.01
CA PHE A 499 -3.48 7.50 25.85
C PHE A 499 -4.08 6.93 27.14
N VAL A 500 -4.30 7.79 28.13
CA VAL A 500 -4.96 7.45 29.40
C VAL A 500 -6.22 8.29 29.54
N TYR A 501 -7.36 7.64 29.73
CA TYR A 501 -8.65 8.30 29.97
C TYR A 501 -9.32 7.66 31.19
N LYS A 502 -9.30 8.38 32.33
CA LYS A 502 -9.79 7.89 33.62
C LYS A 502 -9.09 6.57 33.97
N ASN A 503 -9.79 5.46 34.20
CA ASN A 503 -9.20 4.14 34.49
C ASN A 503 -8.90 3.28 33.23
N TYR A 504 -8.93 3.89 32.04
CA TYR A 504 -8.70 3.21 30.77
C TYR A 504 -7.40 3.65 30.09
N ILE A 505 -6.67 2.68 29.53
CA ILE A 505 -5.49 2.89 28.69
C ILE A 505 -5.85 2.49 27.26
N GLY A 506 -5.83 3.44 26.32
CA GLY A 506 -6.14 3.20 24.91
C GLY A 506 -4.90 2.95 24.06
N VAL A 507 -5.03 2.09 23.04
CA VAL A 507 -4.07 1.85 21.95
C VAL A 507 -4.78 2.03 20.61
N MET A 508 -4.22 2.86 19.74
CA MET A 508 -4.81 3.19 18.44
C MET A 508 -3.78 3.23 17.30
N GLY A 509 -4.18 2.77 16.11
CA GLY A 509 -3.42 2.93 14.88
C GLY A 509 -2.15 2.08 14.78
N GLY A 510 -1.17 2.57 14.00
CA GLY A 510 0.13 1.94 13.77
C GLY A 510 0.23 0.95 12.60
N CYS A 511 1.43 0.41 12.40
CA CYS A 511 1.76 -0.60 11.39
C CYS A 511 2.00 -1.98 12.05
N PRO A 512 1.69 -3.10 11.38
CA PRO A 512 1.26 -3.22 9.98
C PRO A 512 -0.21 -2.85 9.73
N ILE A 513 -0.47 -2.21 8.60
CA ILE A 513 -1.80 -1.65 8.22
C ILE A 513 -2.79 -2.74 7.75
N ARG A 514 -2.38 -4.02 7.73
CA ARG A 514 -3.13 -5.13 7.13
C ARG A 514 -4.36 -5.58 7.93
N GLN A 515 -4.54 -5.11 9.15
CA GLN A 515 -5.60 -5.55 10.08
C GLN A 515 -6.23 -4.35 10.80
N HIS A 516 -7.53 -4.16 10.60
CA HIS A 516 -8.43 -3.47 11.55
C HIS A 516 -7.95 -2.11 12.12
N TYR A 517 -7.50 -1.18 11.29
CA TYR A 517 -7.15 0.19 11.73
C TYR A 517 -8.36 1.05 12.15
N GLN A 518 -9.58 0.51 11.99
CA GLN A 518 -10.87 1.05 12.45
C GLN A 518 -11.23 0.67 13.89
N GLU A 519 -10.32 0.01 14.63
CA GLU A 519 -10.56 -0.47 15.99
C GLU A 519 -9.68 0.25 17.02
N LEU A 520 -10.33 0.75 18.08
CA LEU A 520 -9.69 1.28 19.28
C LEU A 520 -9.60 0.16 20.32
N SER A 521 -8.39 -0.18 20.75
CA SER A 521 -8.20 -1.17 21.82
C SER A 521 -8.10 -0.44 23.16
N ILE A 522 -8.90 -0.86 24.14
CA ILE A 522 -8.99 -0.24 25.47
C ILE A 522 -8.62 -1.29 26.53
N PHE A 523 -7.68 -0.97 27.39
CA PHE A 523 -7.34 -1.73 28.59
C PHE A 523 -7.98 -1.07 29.81
N GLU A 524 -8.80 -1.82 30.54
CA GLU A 524 -9.39 -1.40 31.80
C GLU A 524 -8.46 -1.82 32.93
N VAL A 525 -7.82 -0.85 33.61
CA VAL A 525 -6.70 -1.14 34.53
C VAL A 525 -7.18 -1.97 35.72
N ASP A 526 -8.31 -1.60 36.33
CA ASP A 526 -8.85 -2.24 37.53
C ASP A 526 -9.23 -3.71 37.30
N LYS A 527 -9.71 -4.05 36.09
CA LYS A 527 -10.09 -5.42 35.69
C LYS A 527 -8.96 -6.17 34.97
N SER A 528 -7.84 -5.50 34.64
CA SER A 528 -6.74 -6.03 33.82
C SER A 528 -7.19 -6.66 32.50
N LEU A 529 -8.20 -6.05 31.86
CA LEU A 529 -8.95 -6.61 30.74
C LEU A 529 -8.84 -5.73 29.49
N TRP A 530 -8.50 -6.31 28.34
CA TRP A 530 -8.60 -5.63 27.04
C TRP A 530 -9.97 -5.82 26.39
N LYS A 531 -10.53 -4.73 25.88
CA LYS A 531 -11.74 -4.65 25.06
C LYS A 531 -11.39 -4.03 23.71
N ARG A 532 -12.03 -4.45 22.63
CA ARG A 532 -11.94 -3.78 21.31
C ARG A 532 -13.22 -3.02 21.02
N ILE A 533 -13.07 -1.80 20.52
CA ILE A 533 -14.16 -0.88 20.25
C ILE A 533 -14.11 -0.50 18.78
N LYS A 534 -15.20 -0.76 18.06
CA LYS A 534 -15.33 -0.41 16.64
C LYS A 534 -15.63 1.09 16.52
N LEU A 535 -15.01 1.73 15.54
CA LEU A 535 -15.22 3.14 15.26
C LEU A 535 -16.18 3.29 14.08
N ASN A 536 -17.24 4.08 14.26
CA ASN A 536 -18.20 4.33 13.19
C ASN A 536 -17.60 5.34 12.21
N SER A 537 -17.44 4.88 10.96
CA SER A 537 -16.67 5.49 9.86
C SER A 537 -15.15 5.42 10.02
N ILE A 538 -14.48 4.79 9.05
CA ILE A 538 -13.29 5.34 8.37
C ILE A 538 -13.35 4.88 6.90
N GLY A 539 -13.57 5.82 5.99
CA GLY A 539 -13.01 5.68 4.65
C GLY A 539 -11.57 6.17 4.68
N GLU A 540 -10.68 5.50 3.97
CA GLU A 540 -9.42 6.08 3.48
C GLU A 540 -8.30 6.60 4.44
N ASP A 541 -8.54 6.87 5.73
CA ASP A 541 -7.53 7.44 6.65
C ASP A 541 -6.52 6.44 7.23
N LEU A 542 -5.35 6.96 7.67
CA LEU A 542 -4.19 6.19 8.09
C LEU A 542 -3.62 6.69 9.43
N PHE A 543 -4.06 6.10 10.55
CA PHE A 543 -3.57 6.42 11.91
C PHE A 543 -2.17 5.86 12.22
N VAL A 544 -1.24 6.02 11.28
CA VAL A 544 0.16 5.62 11.42
C VAL A 544 0.95 6.86 11.81
N ARG A 545 1.65 6.85 12.96
CA ARG A 545 2.44 7.99 13.47
C ARG A 545 1.64 9.28 13.73
N SER A 546 0.34 9.14 14.00
CA SER A 546 -0.50 10.20 14.57
C SER A 546 -0.18 10.39 16.06
N THR A 547 -0.62 11.51 16.63
CA THR A 547 -0.60 11.74 18.09
C THR A 547 -2.03 11.77 18.63
N THR A 548 -2.19 11.50 19.94
CA THR A 548 -3.47 11.58 20.65
C THR A 548 -3.35 12.43 21.91
N SER A 549 -4.28 13.36 22.08
CA SER A 549 -4.42 14.21 23.26
C SER A 549 -5.84 14.05 23.83
N ILE A 550 -5.95 13.86 25.15
CA ILE A 550 -7.24 13.83 25.84
C ILE A 550 -7.61 15.24 26.26
N VAL A 551 -8.77 15.72 25.80
CA VAL A 551 -9.26 17.07 26.10
C VAL A 551 -10.69 16.96 26.66
N GLY A 552 -10.80 17.05 27.99
CA GLY A 552 -12.04 16.71 28.69
C GLY A 552 -12.40 15.24 28.46
N ASP A 553 -13.52 14.99 27.76
CA ASP A 553 -13.96 13.64 27.38
C ASP A 553 -13.75 13.34 25.89
N ASP A 554 -13.10 14.22 25.11
CA ASP A 554 -12.76 13.99 23.70
C ASP A 554 -11.31 13.53 23.54
N LEU A 555 -11.10 12.44 22.79
CA LEU A 555 -9.82 12.04 22.23
C LEU A 555 -9.58 12.80 20.93
N VAL A 556 -8.68 13.77 20.96
CA VAL A 556 -8.24 14.54 19.78
C VAL A 556 -7.07 13.81 19.15
N ILE A 557 -7.14 13.56 17.84
CA ILE A 557 -6.11 12.89 17.06
C ILE A 557 -5.58 13.88 16.02
N VAL A 558 -4.25 14.07 15.99
CA VAL A 558 -3.60 15.00 15.07
C VAL A 558 -2.62 14.27 14.15
N GLY A 559 -2.71 14.58 12.86
CA GLY A 559 -1.80 14.13 11.81
C GLY A 559 -1.64 12.61 11.72
N GLY A 560 -0.43 12.17 11.42
CA GLY A 560 -0.13 10.80 10.98
C GLY A 560 -0.26 10.63 9.47
N GLY A 561 -0.07 9.41 8.99
CA GLY A 561 -0.14 9.05 7.57
C GLY A 561 0.92 8.03 7.12
N ALA A 562 0.99 7.78 5.82
CA ALA A 562 2.02 6.96 5.20
C ALA A 562 2.55 7.55 3.88
N SER A 563 3.81 7.22 3.55
CA SER A 563 4.38 7.46 2.23
C SER A 563 4.38 6.14 1.46
N CYS A 564 3.82 6.14 0.25
CA CYS A 564 3.80 5.00 -0.65
C CYS A 564 4.35 5.40 -2.02
N TYR A 565 5.22 4.58 -2.60
CA TYR A 565 5.81 4.86 -3.91
C TYR A 565 4.77 4.95 -5.04
N ALA A 566 3.63 4.25 -4.90
CA ALA A 566 2.56 4.22 -5.90
C ALA A 566 1.56 5.40 -5.79
N PHE A 567 1.37 5.98 -4.61
CA PHE A 567 0.29 6.95 -4.32
C PHE A 567 0.78 8.26 -3.65
N GLY A 568 2.09 8.43 -3.47
CA GLY A 568 2.68 9.58 -2.81
C GLY A 568 2.57 9.54 -1.29
N THR A 569 2.60 10.71 -0.67
CA THR A 569 2.44 10.86 0.78
C THR A 569 1.01 11.24 1.12
N LYS A 570 0.33 10.39 1.89
CA LYS A 570 -0.98 10.67 2.47
C LYS A 570 -0.82 11.00 3.95
N PHE A 571 -1.42 12.10 4.38
CA PHE A 571 -1.60 12.45 5.79
C PHE A 571 -3.04 12.21 6.20
N SER A 572 -3.28 12.03 7.50
CA SER A 572 -4.63 11.96 8.06
C SER A 572 -5.08 13.34 8.54
N GLU A 573 -6.35 13.67 8.33
CA GLU A 573 -6.94 14.91 8.84
C GLU A 573 -7.13 14.85 10.37
N PRO A 574 -7.16 15.99 11.09
CA PRO A 574 -7.45 16.01 12.51
C PRO A 574 -8.90 15.59 12.80
N ILE A 575 -9.07 14.67 13.75
CA ILE A 575 -10.37 14.12 14.13
C ILE A 575 -10.52 14.11 15.65
N ARG A 576 -11.76 14.00 16.13
CA ARG A 576 -12.09 13.79 17.54
C ARG A 576 -13.04 12.61 17.74
N ILE A 577 -12.86 11.90 18.84
CA ILE A 577 -13.71 10.77 19.27
C ILE A 577 -14.14 11.04 20.71
N ASN A 578 -15.45 11.08 20.96
CA ASN A 578 -15.97 11.29 22.31
C ASN A 578 -15.90 9.98 23.10
N LEU A 579 -15.14 9.99 24.21
CA LEU A 579 -14.88 8.81 25.07
C LEU A 579 -15.87 8.70 26.24
N LEU A 580 -16.69 9.71 26.52
CA LEU A 580 -17.69 9.68 27.60
C LEU A 580 -18.57 8.40 27.61
N PRO A 581 -18.99 7.83 26.46
CA PRO A 581 -19.76 6.58 26.44
C PRO A 581 -19.03 5.37 27.04
N LEU A 582 -17.69 5.36 27.14
CA LEU A 582 -16.94 4.28 27.82
C LEU A 582 -17.43 4.11 29.27
N LEU A 583 -17.68 5.21 29.97
CA LEU A 583 -18.11 5.21 31.37
C LEU A 583 -19.56 4.75 31.55
N SER A 584 -20.35 4.77 30.47
CA SER A 584 -21.68 4.16 30.45
C SER A 584 -21.62 2.62 30.40
N CYS A 585 -20.47 2.03 30.05
CA CYS A 585 -20.25 0.60 30.22
C CYS A 585 -20.09 0.23 31.71
N ASP A 586 -19.38 1.06 32.50
CA ASP A 586 -19.19 0.82 33.95
C ASP A 586 -20.47 0.97 34.78
N THR A 587 -21.42 1.79 34.32
CA THR A 587 -22.71 1.96 35.01
C THR A 587 -23.70 0.82 34.79
N LYS A 588 -23.42 -0.09 33.84
CA LYS A 588 -24.14 -1.38 33.74
C LYS A 588 -23.62 -2.41 34.74
N ASP A 589 -22.30 -2.47 34.96
CA ASP A 589 -21.70 -3.33 35.99
C ASP A 589 -22.10 -2.86 37.42
N THR A 590 -22.03 -1.57 37.71
CA THR A 590 -22.35 -1.04 39.06
C THR A 590 -23.85 -0.99 39.41
N ARG A 591 -24.76 -1.17 38.44
CA ARG A 591 -26.18 -1.41 38.73
C ARG A 591 -26.45 -2.83 39.26
N ILE A 592 -25.57 -3.79 38.97
CA ILE A 592 -25.70 -5.16 39.47
C ILE A 592 -25.33 -5.24 40.96
N GLU A 593 -24.32 -4.49 41.40
CA GLU A 593 -23.94 -4.46 42.83
C GLU A 593 -24.97 -3.76 43.73
N LYS A 594 -25.65 -2.70 43.27
CA LYS A 594 -26.66 -1.99 44.09
C LYS A 594 -28.04 -2.67 44.19
N ILE A 595 -28.25 -3.80 43.52
CA ILE A 595 -29.45 -4.65 43.69
C ILE A 595 -29.23 -5.72 44.78
N SER A 596 -28.00 -5.88 45.29
CA SER A 596 -27.66 -6.89 46.31
C SER A 596 -28.25 -6.67 47.72
N ASN A 597 -28.85 -5.51 48.01
CA ASN A 597 -29.45 -5.18 49.31
C ASN A 597 -30.96 -4.84 49.23
N GLY A 598 -31.68 -5.48 48.30
CA GLY A 598 -33.13 -5.31 48.14
C GLY A 598 -33.82 -6.59 47.65
N VAL A 599 -34.01 -7.56 48.56
CA VAL A 599 -34.76 -8.79 48.25
C VAL A 599 -36.22 -8.44 47.97
N LEU A 600 -36.66 -8.63 46.72
CA LEU A 600 -38.06 -8.87 46.35
C LEU A 600 -38.11 -9.82 45.12
N ASP A 601 -37.74 -11.06 45.43
CA ASP A 601 -38.24 -12.34 44.89
C ASP A 601 -39.08 -12.31 43.60
N LEU A 602 -38.50 -12.82 42.49
CA LEU A 602 -39.24 -13.42 41.37
C LEU A 602 -38.49 -14.67 40.86
N ASN A 603 -38.69 -15.79 41.57
CA ASN A 603 -38.23 -17.12 41.17
C ASN A 603 -38.82 -17.60 39.83
N LEU A 604 -37.96 -18.00 38.89
CA LEU A 604 -38.31 -18.81 37.71
C LEU A 604 -37.18 -19.84 37.41
N GLU A 605 -36.89 -20.70 38.38
CA GLU A 605 -35.97 -21.84 38.22
C GLU A 605 -36.72 -23.12 37.81
N GLY A 606 -36.14 -23.88 36.88
CA GLY A 606 -36.59 -25.23 36.51
C GLY A 606 -35.57 -26.29 36.92
N ILE A 607 -35.91 -27.12 37.92
CA ILE A 607 -34.99 -28.10 38.49
C ILE A 607 -35.02 -29.42 37.71
N TYR A 608 -33.90 -29.80 37.09
CA TYR A 608 -33.58 -31.19 36.76
C TYR A 608 -32.08 -31.49 36.96
N GLY A 609 -31.76 -32.31 37.97
CA GLY A 609 -30.54 -33.12 38.03
C GLY A 609 -29.16 -32.45 37.99
N LYS A 610 -28.70 -31.87 39.11
CA LYS A 610 -27.28 -31.63 39.46
C LYS A 610 -26.36 -31.10 38.32
N LYS A 611 -26.79 -30.07 37.60
CA LYS A 611 -25.92 -29.08 36.92
C LYS A 611 -26.71 -27.80 36.70
N ILE A 612 -26.16 -26.65 37.09
CA ILE A 612 -26.75 -25.35 36.75
C ILE A 612 -26.50 -25.13 35.25
N VAL A 613 -27.54 -25.31 34.45
CA VAL A 613 -27.51 -25.05 32.99
C VAL A 613 -28.32 -23.78 32.74
N PRO A 614 -27.74 -22.72 32.16
CA PRO A 614 -28.50 -21.51 31.88
C PRO A 614 -29.62 -21.81 30.88
N LEU A 615 -30.85 -21.44 31.23
CA LEU A 615 -32.02 -21.51 30.34
C LEU A 615 -31.71 -20.78 29.03
N ARG A 616 -31.56 -21.55 27.95
CA ARG A 616 -31.40 -21.05 26.59
C ARG A 616 -32.79 -20.87 25.99
N TRP A 617 -32.95 -19.89 25.12
CA TRP A 617 -34.24 -19.56 24.51
C TRP A 617 -34.19 -19.59 22.99
N VAL A 618 -35.33 -19.90 22.38
CA VAL A 618 -35.60 -19.77 20.95
C VAL A 618 -36.87 -18.93 20.72
N LEU A 619 -36.87 -18.11 19.67
CA LEU A 619 -38.10 -17.55 19.11
C LEU A 619 -38.62 -18.53 18.06
N ARG A 620 -39.77 -19.13 18.33
CA ARG A 620 -40.53 -19.98 17.40
C ARG A 620 -41.45 -19.09 16.57
N VAL A 621 -41.33 -19.18 15.25
CA VAL A 621 -42.17 -18.45 14.29
C VAL A 621 -42.64 -19.41 13.18
N ASP A 622 -43.81 -19.15 12.61
CA ASP A 622 -44.29 -19.81 11.38
C ASP A 622 -43.25 -19.69 10.25
N LYS A 623 -43.01 -20.78 9.52
CA LYS A 623 -42.01 -20.83 8.44
C LYS A 623 -42.21 -19.77 7.36
N ARG A 624 -43.44 -19.29 7.12
CA ARG A 624 -43.75 -18.20 6.17
C ARG A 624 -43.04 -16.90 6.53
N HIS A 625 -42.89 -16.59 7.82
CA HIS A 625 -42.23 -15.37 8.30
C HIS A 625 -40.75 -15.57 8.67
N ALA A 626 -40.21 -16.78 8.51
CA ALA A 626 -38.87 -17.14 8.98
C ALA A 626 -37.74 -16.26 8.38
N LYS A 627 -37.83 -15.85 7.11
CA LYS A 627 -36.82 -14.96 6.51
C LYS A 627 -36.89 -13.53 7.09
N PRO A 628 -38.03 -12.82 7.06
CA PRO A 628 -38.19 -11.54 7.78
C PRO A 628 -37.77 -11.60 9.26
N THR A 629 -38.20 -12.62 10.01
CA THR A 629 -37.80 -12.81 11.41
C THR A 629 -36.28 -12.92 11.55
N LYS A 630 -35.62 -13.75 10.73
CA LYS A 630 -34.16 -13.91 10.76
C LYS A 630 -33.43 -12.60 10.46
N ASP A 631 -33.93 -11.82 9.51
CA ASP A 631 -33.30 -10.59 9.07
C ASP A 631 -33.49 -9.48 10.12
N ILE A 632 -34.66 -9.40 10.78
CA ILE A 632 -34.90 -8.55 11.96
C ILE A 632 -33.98 -8.96 13.13
N LEU A 633 -34.01 -10.24 13.54
CA LEU A 633 -33.22 -10.72 14.68
C LEU A 633 -31.71 -10.51 14.44
N LYS A 634 -31.23 -10.64 13.19
CA LYS A 634 -29.85 -10.30 12.83
C LYS A 634 -29.56 -8.80 12.90
N LYS A 635 -30.45 -7.95 12.36
CA LYS A 635 -30.25 -6.49 12.30
C LYS A 635 -30.04 -5.90 13.70
N PHE A 636 -30.82 -6.36 14.68
CA PHE A 636 -30.79 -5.84 16.05
C PHE A 636 -29.93 -6.66 17.03
N GLY A 637 -29.18 -7.66 16.54
CA GLY A 637 -28.31 -8.49 17.39
C GLY A 637 -29.05 -9.45 18.33
N TRP A 638 -30.33 -9.72 18.06
CA TRP A 638 -31.21 -10.59 18.85
C TRP A 638 -31.07 -12.08 18.51
N LEU A 639 -30.37 -12.42 17.42
CA LEU A 639 -30.07 -13.80 17.02
C LEU A 639 -28.75 -14.30 17.62
N ASP A 640 -28.78 -15.40 18.37
CA ASP A 640 -27.59 -16.13 18.81
C ASP A 640 -26.97 -16.89 17.61
N LEU A 641 -25.73 -16.52 17.27
CA LEU A 641 -25.00 -17.05 16.11
C LEU A 641 -24.12 -18.28 16.43
N GLU A 642 -23.97 -18.64 17.71
CA GLU A 642 -23.19 -19.81 18.14
C GLU A 642 -24.00 -21.11 17.97
N ARG A 643 -25.33 -20.99 18.11
CA ARG A 643 -26.29 -22.09 17.94
C ARG A 643 -26.83 -22.19 16.51
N LYS A 644 -27.17 -23.40 16.08
CA LYS A 644 -27.85 -23.63 14.79
C LYS A 644 -29.36 -23.37 14.89
N VAL A 645 -29.90 -22.59 13.95
CA VAL A 645 -31.35 -22.53 13.67
C VAL A 645 -31.85 -23.92 13.26
N TYR A 646 -33.05 -24.31 13.74
CA TYR A 646 -33.67 -25.60 13.42
C TYR A 646 -35.19 -25.47 13.23
N THR A 647 -35.82 -26.55 12.79
CA THR A 647 -37.28 -26.62 12.56
C THR A 647 -37.96 -27.54 13.58
N GLN A 648 -39.22 -27.25 13.91
CA GLN A 648 -40.09 -28.09 14.73
C GLN A 648 -41.37 -28.45 13.95
N GLU A 649 -42.12 -29.44 14.45
CA GLU A 649 -43.42 -29.89 13.93
C GLU A 649 -43.40 -30.06 12.40
N SER A 650 -42.63 -31.04 11.93
CA SER A 650 -42.48 -31.39 10.50
C SER A 650 -42.06 -30.24 9.57
N GLY A 651 -41.52 -29.14 10.13
CA GLY A 651 -41.09 -27.98 9.35
C GLY A 651 -42.15 -26.88 9.20
N VAL A 652 -43.26 -26.92 9.95
CA VAL A 652 -44.24 -25.81 10.00
C VAL A 652 -43.64 -24.59 10.72
N TYR A 653 -42.81 -24.82 11.74
CA TYR A 653 -42.19 -23.75 12.54
C TYR A 653 -40.66 -23.75 12.45
N VAL A 654 -40.08 -22.56 12.50
CA VAL A 654 -38.63 -22.33 12.58
C VAL A 654 -38.30 -21.75 13.96
N CYS A 655 -37.32 -22.35 14.63
CA CYS A 655 -36.83 -21.96 15.94
C CYS A 655 -35.50 -21.22 15.77
N PHE A 656 -35.52 -19.92 16.05
CA PHE A 656 -34.36 -19.06 16.03
C PHE A 656 -33.72 -18.99 17.41
N PRO A 657 -32.47 -19.43 17.60
CA PRO A 657 -31.71 -19.18 18.82
C PRO A 657 -31.67 -17.66 19.09
N ILE A 658 -32.19 -17.24 20.24
CA ILE A 658 -32.26 -15.81 20.61
C ILE A 658 -31.39 -15.52 21.83
N THR A 659 -30.95 -14.26 21.92
CA THR A 659 -30.18 -13.75 23.07
C THR A 659 -31.08 -13.45 24.26
N LYS A 660 -30.50 -13.32 25.47
CA LYS A 660 -31.26 -13.07 26.70
C LYS A 660 -31.86 -11.66 26.73
N GLU A 661 -31.17 -10.71 26.13
CA GLU A 661 -31.58 -9.31 26.01
C GLU A 661 -32.88 -9.21 25.20
N PHE A 662 -32.97 -9.94 24.07
CA PHE A 662 -34.20 -10.02 23.31
C PHE A 662 -35.35 -10.65 24.11
N VAL A 663 -35.10 -11.72 24.87
CA VAL A 663 -36.13 -12.36 25.70
C VAL A 663 -36.73 -11.35 26.69
N ALA A 664 -35.88 -10.59 27.39
CA ALA A 664 -36.33 -9.58 28.35
C ALA A 664 -37.20 -8.49 27.69
N ILE A 665 -36.74 -7.92 26.58
CA ILE A 665 -37.46 -6.83 25.88
C ILE A 665 -38.77 -7.35 25.24
N TYR A 666 -38.77 -8.57 24.70
CA TYR A 666 -39.93 -9.16 24.02
C TYR A 666 -40.98 -9.72 24.98
N GLN A 667 -40.58 -10.11 26.20
CA GLN A 667 -41.53 -10.50 27.26
C GLN A 667 -42.22 -9.28 27.88
N ASP A 668 -41.50 -8.18 28.09
CA ASP A 668 -42.06 -6.92 28.62
C ASP A 668 -43.07 -6.29 27.64
N LYS A 669 -42.85 -6.46 26.32
CA LYS A 669 -43.76 -5.97 25.28
C LYS A 669 -45.03 -6.80 25.06
N LYS A 670 -45.36 -7.81 25.88
CA LYS A 670 -46.64 -8.55 25.81
C LYS A 670 -47.76 -7.72 26.49
N PRO A 671 -48.72 -7.12 25.75
CA PRO A 671 -49.88 -6.51 26.36
C PRO A 671 -50.85 -7.60 26.80
N ARG A 672 -51.78 -7.23 27.69
CA ARG A 672 -52.88 -8.10 28.11
C ARG A 672 -53.74 -8.45 26.89
N LEU A 673 -53.75 -9.73 26.50
CA LEU A 673 -54.77 -10.29 25.60
C LEU A 673 -56.11 -10.35 26.36
N ASN A 674 -56.79 -9.20 26.43
CA ASN A 674 -58.21 -9.05 26.80
C ASN A 674 -58.62 -7.58 26.57
N GLU A 675 -58.74 -7.16 25.31
CA GLU A 675 -59.68 -6.14 24.82
C GLU A 675 -59.50 -5.96 23.29
N GLY A 676 -60.62 -6.00 22.54
CA GLY A 676 -60.76 -5.55 21.15
C GLY A 676 -59.68 -5.90 20.12
N VAL A 677 -59.79 -7.06 19.45
CA VAL A 677 -59.15 -7.24 18.13
C VAL A 677 -60.09 -6.69 17.06
N ASP A 678 -59.92 -5.42 16.70
CA ASP A 678 -60.38 -4.91 15.40
C ASP A 678 -59.32 -5.23 14.33
N GLU A 679 -59.78 -5.53 13.12
CA GLU A 679 -58.97 -6.13 12.06
C GLU A 679 -57.89 -5.16 11.52
N VAL A 680 -56.61 -5.41 11.85
CA VAL A 680 -55.47 -4.74 11.19
C VAL A 680 -55.18 -5.42 9.84
N ASN A 681 -56.13 -5.31 8.92
CA ASN A 681 -55.94 -5.61 7.50
C ASN A 681 -55.20 -4.45 6.83
N ASP A 682 -53.86 -4.41 6.95
CA ASP A 682 -52.90 -3.96 5.92
C ASP A 682 -51.47 -3.84 6.50
N LEU A 683 -50.81 -4.99 6.70
CA LEU A 683 -49.35 -5.02 6.89
C LEU A 683 -48.68 -5.22 5.53
N ASN A 684 -48.26 -4.11 4.93
CA ASN A 684 -47.59 -4.09 3.63
C ASN A 684 -46.21 -4.76 3.70
N LEU A 685 -46.16 -6.07 3.39
CA LEU A 685 -44.99 -6.96 3.50
C LEU A 685 -43.83 -6.65 2.53
N GLN A 686 -43.84 -5.50 1.85
CA GLN A 686 -42.78 -5.00 0.98
C GLN A 686 -41.91 -3.88 1.60
N GLU A 687 -42.02 -3.63 2.91
CA GLU A 687 -41.17 -2.62 3.59
C GLU A 687 -39.67 -2.92 3.49
N ASN A 688 -38.88 -1.89 3.16
CA ASN A 688 -37.42 -1.97 3.06
C ASN A 688 -36.78 -1.93 4.46
N PHE A 689 -36.52 -3.12 5.04
CA PHE A 689 -36.00 -3.32 6.41
C PHE A 689 -34.69 -2.58 6.76
N LYS A 690 -34.04 -1.89 5.82
CA LYS A 690 -32.91 -0.99 6.09
C LYS A 690 -33.27 0.12 7.12
N VAL A 691 -34.47 0.69 7.07
CA VAL A 691 -34.88 1.85 7.90
C VAL A 691 -36.09 1.54 8.82
N ILE A 692 -36.03 0.42 9.55
CA ILE A 692 -37.00 0.08 10.62
C ILE A 692 -36.42 0.38 12.02
N SER A 693 -37.26 0.93 12.92
CA SER A 693 -36.95 1.20 14.33
C SER A 693 -37.04 -0.05 15.21
N CYS A 694 -36.42 0.00 16.40
CA CYS A 694 -36.43 -1.10 17.37
C CYS A 694 -37.86 -1.48 17.81
N GLU A 695 -38.69 -0.48 18.11
CA GLU A 695 -40.06 -0.66 18.57
C GLU A 695 -40.95 -1.35 17.53
N ARG A 696 -40.93 -0.83 16.29
CA ARG A 696 -41.69 -1.38 15.15
C ARG A 696 -41.22 -2.80 14.78
N ALA A 697 -39.93 -3.09 14.94
CA ALA A 697 -39.40 -4.43 14.72
C ALA A 697 -39.94 -5.46 15.73
N LEU A 698 -40.15 -5.06 17.00
CA LEU A 698 -40.79 -5.92 18.00
C LEU A 698 -42.27 -6.16 17.66
N ASP A 699 -43.00 -5.14 17.19
CA ASP A 699 -44.41 -5.28 16.77
C ASP A 699 -44.56 -6.26 15.61
N LEU A 700 -43.68 -6.17 14.60
CA LEU A 700 -43.67 -7.14 13.50
C LEU A 700 -43.39 -8.57 13.99
N LEU A 701 -42.47 -8.75 14.95
CA LEU A 701 -42.21 -10.08 15.51
C LEU A 701 -43.41 -10.63 16.29
N VAL A 702 -44.20 -9.79 16.96
CA VAL A 702 -45.50 -10.19 17.57
C VAL A 702 -46.51 -10.54 16.48
N ALA A 703 -46.69 -9.68 15.46
CA ALA A 703 -47.62 -9.90 14.35
C ALA A 703 -47.28 -11.16 13.52
N PHE A 704 -46.02 -11.55 13.42
CA PHE A 704 -45.58 -12.79 12.76
C PHE A 704 -45.91 -14.06 13.58
N GLY A 705 -46.49 -13.93 14.77
CA GLY A 705 -46.81 -15.05 15.67
C GLY A 705 -45.62 -15.54 16.49
N GLY A 706 -44.66 -14.66 16.79
CA GLY A 706 -43.46 -14.99 17.54
C GLY A 706 -43.77 -15.45 18.97
N THR A 707 -43.29 -16.63 19.33
CA THR A 707 -43.41 -17.17 20.70
C THR A 707 -42.06 -17.62 21.23
N THR A 708 -41.71 -17.24 22.45
CA THR A 708 -40.44 -17.60 23.08
C THR A 708 -40.57 -18.90 23.87
N HIS A 709 -39.65 -19.84 23.65
CA HIS A 709 -39.62 -21.16 24.29
C HIS A 709 -38.23 -21.49 24.82
N ALA A 710 -38.15 -22.34 25.85
CA ALA A 710 -36.90 -22.91 26.31
C ALA A 710 -36.31 -23.86 25.24
N ASP A 711 -35.00 -23.72 24.98
CA ASP A 711 -34.28 -24.44 23.95
C ASP A 711 -33.48 -25.62 24.53
N HIS A 712 -34.05 -26.82 24.37
CA HIS A 712 -33.44 -28.06 24.83
C HIS A 712 -32.45 -28.68 23.81
N VAL A 713 -32.21 -28.06 22.64
CA VAL A 713 -31.46 -28.66 21.52
C VAL A 713 -30.18 -27.87 21.17
N VAL A 714 -29.10 -28.09 21.92
CA VAL A 714 -27.83 -27.37 21.73
C VAL A 714 -26.93 -28.02 20.66
N LYS A 715 -26.74 -27.34 19.52
CA LYS A 715 -25.75 -27.72 18.47
C LYS A 715 -24.76 -26.58 18.21
N VAL A 716 -23.48 -26.79 18.53
CA VAL A 716 -22.38 -25.79 18.55
C VAL A 716 -21.44 -25.93 17.33
N ARG A 717 -20.57 -24.93 17.06
CA ARG A 717 -19.49 -24.92 16.03
C ARG A 717 -18.08 -25.11 16.65
N LYS A 718 -17.04 -25.42 15.86
CA LYS A 718 -15.65 -25.73 16.30
C LYS A 718 -14.60 -24.96 15.47
N ALA A 719 -13.43 -24.64 16.04
CA ALA A 719 -12.36 -23.78 15.45
C ALA A 719 -11.07 -24.56 15.04
N SER A 720 -10.12 -23.90 14.33
CA SER A 720 -8.93 -24.51 13.67
C SER A 720 -7.58 -23.81 13.98
N SER A 721 -6.43 -24.49 13.80
CA SER A 721 -5.11 -24.04 14.30
C SER A 721 -3.94 -24.04 13.29
N SER A 722 -3.03 -23.07 13.49
CA SER A 722 -1.54 -23.15 13.45
C SER A 722 -0.76 -24.32 12.83
N PRO A 723 -0.60 -24.51 11.50
CA PRO A 723 0.36 -25.50 10.97
C PRO A 723 1.83 -25.25 11.34
N LEU A 724 2.33 -24.00 11.27
CA LEU A 724 3.69 -23.66 11.76
C LEU A 724 3.82 -23.88 13.28
N LYS A 725 2.74 -23.64 14.03
CA LYS A 725 2.71 -23.86 15.48
C LYS A 725 2.77 -25.36 15.80
N VAL A 726 1.96 -26.17 15.13
CA VAL A 726 1.98 -27.64 15.21
C VAL A 726 3.38 -28.15 14.85
N MET A 727 3.98 -27.69 13.74
CA MET A 727 5.34 -28.11 13.34
C MET A 727 6.38 -27.78 14.41
N LYS A 728 6.33 -26.59 15.02
CA LYS A 728 7.25 -26.21 16.10
C LYS A 728 7.05 -27.06 17.35
N GLU A 729 5.81 -27.35 17.73
CA GLU A 729 5.48 -28.16 18.90
C GLU A 729 5.92 -29.63 18.71
N VAL A 730 5.66 -30.22 17.53
CA VAL A 730 6.06 -31.59 17.19
C VAL A 730 7.58 -31.72 17.08
N VAL A 731 8.27 -30.83 16.34
CA VAL A 731 9.73 -30.90 16.21
C VAL A 731 10.44 -30.61 17.54
N ALA A 732 9.91 -29.70 18.38
CA ALA A 732 10.47 -29.51 19.73
C ALA A 732 10.33 -30.77 20.60
N SER A 733 9.22 -31.49 20.50
CA SER A 733 9.05 -32.78 21.17
C SER A 733 10.05 -33.82 20.68
N LEU A 734 10.31 -33.86 19.36
CA LEU A 734 11.26 -34.78 18.73
C LEU A 734 12.71 -34.49 19.16
N LEU A 735 13.13 -33.22 19.15
CA LEU A 735 14.48 -32.81 19.61
C LEU A 735 14.71 -33.20 21.08
N ASN A 736 13.71 -32.95 21.95
CA ASN A 736 13.80 -33.35 23.35
C ASN A 736 13.89 -34.87 23.53
N HIS A 737 13.16 -35.67 22.73
CA HIS A 737 13.22 -37.13 22.79
C HIS A 737 14.63 -37.68 22.48
N HIS A 738 15.30 -37.07 21.49
CA HIS A 738 16.64 -37.46 21.04
C HIS A 738 17.79 -36.71 21.78
N ASN A 739 17.48 -35.95 22.83
CA ASN A 739 18.43 -35.11 23.60
C ASN A 739 19.23 -34.10 22.73
N LEU A 740 18.60 -33.56 21.68
CA LEU A 740 19.22 -32.61 20.75
C LEU A 740 18.94 -31.14 21.14
N PRO A 741 19.81 -30.19 20.77
CA PRO A 741 19.66 -28.79 21.14
C PRO A 741 18.39 -28.13 20.57
N LEU A 742 17.56 -27.54 21.43
CA LEU A 742 16.37 -26.77 21.00
C LEU A 742 16.72 -25.51 20.20
N THR A 743 17.97 -25.06 20.18
CA THR A 743 18.45 -23.98 19.29
C THR A 743 18.28 -24.31 17.83
N LEU A 744 18.26 -25.60 17.46
CA LEU A 744 17.97 -26.05 16.09
C LEU A 744 16.59 -25.58 15.58
N LEU A 745 15.62 -25.30 16.46
CA LEU A 745 14.30 -24.75 16.09
C LEU A 745 14.36 -23.38 15.37
N GLU A 746 15.51 -22.70 15.39
CA GLU A 746 15.76 -21.48 14.63
C GLU A 746 15.93 -21.75 13.12
N GLU A 747 16.34 -22.96 12.72
CA GLU A 747 16.48 -23.37 11.31
C GLU A 747 15.17 -23.83 10.67
N LEU A 748 14.07 -23.85 11.43
CA LEU A 748 12.76 -24.27 10.92
C LEU A 748 12.21 -23.28 9.87
N PRO A 749 11.66 -23.80 8.76
CA PRO A 749 11.14 -22.97 7.69
C PRO A 749 9.95 -22.13 8.16
N THR A 750 10.04 -20.81 7.96
CA THR A 750 8.94 -19.85 8.23
C THR A 750 8.07 -19.59 7.01
N ARG A 751 8.51 -20.04 5.83
CA ARG A 751 7.76 -20.10 4.57
C ARG A 751 8.10 -21.42 3.86
N TRP A 752 7.18 -21.91 3.07
CA TRP A 752 7.33 -23.04 2.16
C TRP A 752 6.40 -22.83 0.96
N GLU A 753 6.73 -23.43 -0.17
CA GLU A 753 5.88 -23.42 -1.35
C GLU A 753 4.98 -24.66 -1.34
N ARG A 754 3.90 -24.64 -2.12
CA ARG A 754 3.05 -25.82 -2.36
C ARG A 754 2.84 -25.98 -3.85
N LEU A 755 3.18 -27.16 -4.34
CA LEU A 755 3.20 -27.51 -5.76
C LEU A 755 2.31 -28.74 -5.91
N GLY A 756 1.08 -28.54 -6.38
CA GLY A 756 0.00 -29.54 -6.21
C GLY A 756 -0.22 -29.85 -4.73
N ASP A 757 -0.08 -31.13 -4.37
CA ASP A 757 -0.14 -31.66 -3.00
C ASP A 757 1.24 -31.76 -2.31
N ILE A 758 2.37 -31.58 -3.04
CA ILE A 758 3.71 -31.54 -2.43
C ILE A 758 3.92 -30.18 -1.73
N VAL A 759 4.41 -30.22 -0.49
CA VAL A 759 4.98 -29.03 0.17
C VAL A 759 6.49 -28.99 -0.07
N VAL A 760 7.00 -27.86 -0.56
CA VAL A 760 8.40 -27.64 -0.90
C VAL A 760 9.04 -26.69 0.12
N LEU A 761 10.01 -27.22 0.87
CA LEU A 761 10.80 -26.48 1.85
C LEU A 761 11.95 -25.71 1.16
N PRO A 762 12.28 -24.48 1.60
CA PRO A 762 13.45 -23.75 1.11
C PRO A 762 14.76 -24.53 1.32
N ILE A 763 15.71 -24.39 0.40
CA ILE A 763 17.07 -24.97 0.50
C ILE A 763 17.83 -24.52 1.76
N THR A 764 17.40 -23.42 2.38
CA THR A 764 17.99 -22.86 3.61
C THR A 764 17.42 -23.44 4.91
N SER A 765 16.52 -24.42 4.82
CA SER A 765 15.89 -25.07 5.98
C SER A 765 16.68 -26.31 6.38
N PHE A 766 16.77 -26.59 7.68
CA PHE A 766 17.43 -27.81 8.21
C PHE A 766 18.87 -27.97 7.65
N LYS A 767 19.75 -27.02 7.98
CA LYS A 767 21.12 -26.96 7.45
C LYS A 767 22.13 -27.73 8.29
N ASP A 768 21.91 -27.82 9.60
CA ASP A 768 22.80 -28.57 10.47
C ASP A 768 22.74 -30.07 10.15
N SER A 769 23.91 -30.69 9.98
CA SER A 769 24.07 -32.14 9.79
C SER A 769 23.40 -33.01 10.88
N ILE A 770 23.13 -32.45 12.06
CA ILE A 770 22.36 -33.11 13.11
C ILE A 770 20.96 -33.50 12.62
N TRP A 771 20.33 -32.74 11.72
CA TRP A 771 19.00 -33.07 11.20
C TRP A 771 18.97 -34.38 10.40
N ASP A 772 20.06 -34.70 9.69
CA ASP A 772 20.19 -35.95 8.94
C ASP A 772 20.15 -37.19 9.87
N THR A 773 20.50 -37.03 11.15
CA THR A 773 20.44 -38.10 12.15
C THR A 773 19.01 -38.48 12.57
N LEU A 774 18.06 -37.54 12.49
CA LEU A 774 16.63 -37.80 12.75
C LEU A 774 15.92 -38.40 11.52
N GLY A 775 16.47 -38.15 10.33
CA GLY A 775 16.06 -38.77 9.06
C GLY A 775 14.54 -38.78 8.85
N LYS A 776 13.98 -39.98 8.64
CA LYS A 776 12.57 -40.15 8.24
C LYS A 776 11.56 -39.73 9.31
N GLU A 777 11.90 -39.81 10.60
CA GLU A 777 11.00 -39.46 11.70
C GLU A 777 10.71 -37.94 11.71
N LEU A 778 11.74 -37.13 11.48
CA LEU A 778 11.63 -35.69 11.30
C LEU A 778 10.73 -35.33 10.13
N TRP A 779 10.97 -35.92 8.96
CA TRP A 779 10.26 -35.52 7.74
C TRP A 779 8.78 -35.90 7.76
N LEU A 780 8.43 -37.07 8.32
CA LEU A 780 7.03 -37.45 8.56
C LEU A 780 6.34 -36.48 9.52
N SER A 781 6.99 -36.15 10.64
CA SER A 781 6.49 -35.20 11.63
C SER A 781 6.24 -33.80 11.06
N VAL A 782 7.15 -33.32 10.19
CA VAL A 782 7.01 -32.06 9.46
C VAL A 782 5.86 -32.14 8.45
N ALA A 783 5.77 -33.21 7.66
CA ALA A 783 4.71 -33.37 6.66
C ALA A 783 3.30 -33.37 7.29
N GLU A 784 3.10 -34.16 8.36
CA GLU A 784 1.83 -34.18 9.12
C GLU A 784 1.48 -32.80 9.67
N SER A 785 2.45 -32.12 10.29
CA SER A 785 2.28 -30.78 10.87
C SER A 785 1.87 -29.72 9.84
N LEU A 786 2.33 -29.85 8.60
CA LEU A 786 2.00 -28.97 7.48
C LEU A 786 0.72 -29.39 6.73
N GLY A 787 0.06 -30.46 7.16
CA GLY A 787 -1.11 -31.02 6.49
C GLY A 787 -0.77 -31.44 5.06
N ALA A 788 0.35 -32.15 4.89
CA ALA A 788 0.89 -32.57 3.61
C ALA A 788 1.14 -34.08 3.61
N SER A 789 0.71 -34.77 2.55
CA SER A 789 1.01 -36.19 2.30
C SER A 789 2.40 -36.38 1.70
N ARG A 790 2.95 -35.34 1.06
CA ARG A 790 4.27 -35.32 0.42
C ARG A 790 5.04 -34.05 0.78
N LEU A 791 6.34 -34.21 0.99
CA LEU A 791 7.28 -33.17 1.41
C LEU A 791 8.54 -33.25 0.56
N ALA A 792 9.05 -32.10 0.14
CA ALA A 792 10.26 -31.98 -0.65
C ALA A 792 11.12 -30.80 -0.16
N ARG A 793 12.40 -30.77 -0.54
CA ARG A 793 13.33 -29.66 -0.31
C ARG A 793 13.85 -29.14 -1.64
N GLN A 794 13.84 -27.82 -1.79
CA GLN A 794 14.37 -27.15 -2.98
C GLN A 794 15.88 -27.43 -3.10
N GLY A 795 16.33 -27.89 -4.27
CA GLY A 795 17.75 -28.00 -4.60
C GLY A 795 18.18 -26.98 -5.66
N ARG A 796 19.46 -27.02 -6.04
CA ARG A 796 19.99 -26.16 -7.11
C ARG A 796 19.53 -26.68 -8.47
N VAL A 797 18.99 -25.78 -9.28
CA VAL A 797 18.70 -26.04 -10.70
C VAL A 797 20.01 -26.33 -11.43
N SER A 798 20.03 -27.38 -12.25
CA SER A 798 21.21 -27.74 -13.03
C SER A 798 21.55 -26.65 -14.06
N PRO A 799 22.82 -26.30 -14.27
CA PRO A 799 23.25 -25.36 -15.33
C PRO A 799 23.20 -25.98 -16.75
N THR A 800 22.65 -27.19 -16.90
CA THR A 800 22.35 -27.81 -18.20
C THR A 800 21.37 -26.96 -19.00
N GLY A 801 21.44 -27.03 -20.35
CA GLY A 801 20.55 -26.27 -21.24
C GLY A 801 19.05 -26.61 -21.07
N THR A 802 18.76 -27.74 -20.41
CA THR A 802 17.45 -28.25 -20.02
C THR A 802 16.89 -27.67 -18.72
N ARG A 803 17.72 -26.98 -17.90
CA ARG A 803 17.38 -26.37 -16.59
C ARG A 803 16.68 -27.35 -15.64
N ASP A 804 17.26 -28.54 -15.48
CA ASP A 804 16.66 -29.63 -14.72
C ASP A 804 16.52 -29.26 -13.23
N SER A 805 15.40 -29.68 -12.63
CA SER A 805 15.09 -29.41 -11.23
C SER A 805 16.04 -30.17 -10.30
N GLY A 806 16.46 -29.52 -9.21
CA GLY A 806 17.21 -30.15 -8.12
C GLY A 806 16.33 -30.58 -6.95
N LEU A 807 15.00 -30.57 -7.08
CA LEU A 807 14.07 -30.82 -5.98
C LEU A 807 14.22 -32.24 -5.41
N GLU A 808 14.43 -32.33 -4.11
CA GLU A 808 14.64 -33.57 -3.35
C GLU A 808 13.34 -33.98 -2.63
N ILE A 809 12.86 -35.22 -2.82
CA ILE A 809 11.70 -35.75 -2.07
C ILE A 809 12.15 -36.24 -0.70
N LEU A 810 11.57 -35.66 0.37
CA LEU A 810 11.80 -36.04 1.76
C LEU A 810 10.72 -36.98 2.30
N VAL A 811 9.47 -36.80 1.85
CA VAL A 811 8.33 -37.69 2.12
C VAL A 811 7.51 -37.85 0.85
N GLY A 812 7.21 -39.09 0.47
CA GLY A 812 6.48 -39.43 -0.74
C GLY A 812 7.27 -40.40 -1.62
N VAL A 813 6.66 -40.83 -2.72
CA VAL A 813 7.22 -41.85 -3.62
C VAL A 813 7.70 -41.31 -4.97
N ASN A 814 7.23 -40.14 -5.40
CA ASN A 814 7.63 -39.49 -6.65
C ASN A 814 7.36 -37.97 -6.59
N GLY A 815 7.88 -37.23 -7.58
CA GLY A 815 7.68 -35.80 -7.74
C GLY A 815 6.52 -35.37 -8.65
N TRP A 816 5.70 -36.29 -9.17
CA TRP A 816 4.60 -35.96 -10.06
C TRP A 816 3.53 -35.14 -9.34
N VAL A 817 3.17 -33.98 -9.88
CA VAL A 817 2.23 -33.03 -9.29
C VAL A 817 1.31 -32.44 -10.34
N ASP A 818 0.05 -32.23 -9.96
CA ASP A 818 -0.96 -31.61 -10.82
C ASP A 818 -1.16 -30.15 -10.45
N HIS A 819 -1.27 -29.29 -11.46
CA HIS A 819 -1.59 -27.88 -11.32
C HIS A 819 -2.66 -27.46 -12.33
N CYS A 820 -3.74 -26.84 -11.88
CA CYS A 820 -4.80 -26.34 -12.75
C CYS A 820 -4.75 -24.81 -12.86
N GLU A 821 -4.54 -24.29 -14.08
CA GLU A 821 -4.45 -22.86 -14.38
C GLU A 821 -5.39 -22.53 -15.54
N ASN A 822 -6.24 -21.51 -15.40
CA ASN A 822 -7.24 -21.12 -16.40
C ASN A 822 -8.16 -22.28 -16.86
N GLY A 823 -8.31 -23.35 -16.07
CA GLY A 823 -9.04 -24.56 -16.47
C GLY A 823 -8.31 -25.38 -17.54
N VAL A 824 -6.98 -25.45 -17.45
CA VAL A 824 -6.06 -26.36 -18.13
C VAL A 824 -5.23 -27.06 -17.06
N ILE A 825 -5.06 -28.38 -17.16
CA ILE A 825 -4.30 -29.21 -16.23
C ILE A 825 -2.85 -29.34 -16.71
N TYR A 826 -1.90 -29.07 -15.82
CA TYR A 826 -0.46 -29.22 -16.02
C TYR A 826 0.09 -30.17 -14.95
N SER A 827 0.36 -31.40 -15.36
CA SER A 827 0.96 -32.47 -14.59
C SER A 827 2.44 -32.60 -15.00
N PHE A 828 3.35 -32.70 -14.04
CA PHE A 828 4.79 -32.84 -14.33
C PHE A 828 5.54 -33.41 -13.13
N ASP A 829 6.69 -34.03 -13.37
CA ASP A 829 7.60 -34.46 -12.30
C ASP A 829 8.45 -33.28 -11.81
N ALA A 830 8.10 -32.73 -10.66
CA ALA A 830 8.78 -31.59 -10.05
C ALA A 830 10.24 -31.88 -9.63
N THR A 831 10.64 -33.16 -9.55
CA THR A 831 12.04 -33.55 -9.32
C THR A 831 12.91 -33.46 -10.57
N LYS A 832 12.30 -33.27 -11.74
CA LYS A 832 12.98 -33.25 -13.04
C LYS A 832 12.74 -31.94 -13.80
N CYS A 833 11.50 -31.46 -13.80
CA CYS A 833 11.08 -30.26 -14.53
C CYS A 833 10.77 -29.09 -13.58
N MET A 834 11.14 -27.87 -13.99
CA MET A 834 10.65 -26.65 -13.36
C MET A 834 9.30 -26.21 -13.94
N PHE A 835 8.44 -25.65 -13.08
CA PHE A 835 7.17 -25.01 -13.49
C PHE A 835 7.22 -23.49 -13.40
N SER A 836 6.97 -22.80 -14.53
CA SER A 836 6.94 -21.34 -14.60
C SER A 836 5.54 -20.77 -14.37
N TRP A 837 5.28 -20.34 -13.14
CA TRP A 837 4.05 -19.64 -12.72
C TRP A 837 3.85 -18.27 -13.39
N GLY A 838 4.93 -17.62 -13.82
CA GLY A 838 4.91 -16.18 -14.11
C GLY A 838 4.31 -15.77 -15.45
N ASN A 839 3.72 -16.66 -16.25
CA ASN A 839 3.21 -16.36 -17.60
C ASN A 839 1.67 -16.39 -17.69
N LEU A 840 0.97 -16.30 -16.54
CA LEU A 840 -0.49 -16.44 -16.43
C LEU A 840 -1.28 -15.54 -17.39
N SER A 841 -0.92 -14.25 -17.49
CA SER A 841 -1.54 -13.28 -18.39
C SER A 841 -1.40 -13.70 -19.86
N GLU A 842 -0.21 -14.13 -20.26
CA GLU A 842 0.08 -14.50 -21.65
C GLU A 842 -0.54 -15.83 -22.06
N LYS A 843 -0.55 -16.83 -21.18
CA LYS A 843 -1.29 -18.08 -21.42
C LYS A 843 -2.79 -17.81 -21.57
N LEU A 844 -3.34 -16.87 -20.78
CA LEU A 844 -4.73 -16.44 -20.92
C LEU A 844 -4.97 -15.67 -22.23
N ARG A 845 -4.00 -14.88 -22.71
CA ARG A 845 -4.05 -14.20 -24.01
C ARG A 845 -4.07 -15.21 -25.16
N MET A 846 -3.12 -16.16 -25.17
CA MET A 846 -3.06 -17.23 -26.17
C MET A 846 -4.33 -18.08 -26.18
N GLY A 847 -4.88 -18.41 -25.01
CA GLY A 847 -6.14 -19.14 -24.88
C GLY A 847 -7.40 -18.38 -25.29
N LYS A 848 -7.33 -17.06 -25.56
CA LYS A 848 -8.46 -16.24 -26.03
C LYS A 848 -8.51 -16.09 -27.56
N LEU A 849 -7.50 -16.56 -28.28
CA LEU A 849 -7.47 -16.55 -29.75
C LEU A 849 -8.53 -17.53 -30.31
N ASP A 850 -9.04 -17.30 -31.52
CA ASP A 850 -9.86 -18.30 -32.21
C ASP A 850 -8.98 -19.06 -33.22
N CYS A 851 -8.53 -20.25 -32.84
CA CYS A 851 -7.59 -21.07 -33.62
C CYS A 851 -8.26 -22.31 -34.24
N LYS A 852 -9.60 -22.38 -34.30
CA LYS A 852 -10.36 -23.59 -34.71
C LYS A 852 -9.90 -24.28 -35.98
N GLU A 853 -9.47 -23.50 -36.97
CA GLU A 853 -8.98 -24.02 -38.25
C GLU A 853 -7.45 -23.94 -38.41
N GLU A 854 -6.75 -23.36 -37.44
CA GLU A 854 -5.30 -23.12 -37.48
C GLU A 854 -4.49 -24.35 -37.04
N VAL A 855 -3.48 -24.69 -37.84
CA VAL A 855 -2.38 -25.59 -37.44
C VAL A 855 -1.27 -24.74 -36.81
N ILE A 856 -0.84 -25.13 -35.60
CA ILE A 856 0.16 -24.38 -34.84
C ILE A 856 1.45 -25.21 -34.70
N VAL A 857 2.62 -24.57 -34.74
CA VAL A 857 3.90 -25.16 -34.35
C VAL A 857 4.43 -24.44 -33.13
N ASP A 858 4.62 -25.15 -32.02
CA ASP A 858 5.19 -24.62 -30.77
C ASP A 858 6.63 -25.12 -30.63
N LEU A 859 7.61 -24.24 -30.86
CA LEU A 859 9.03 -24.62 -30.97
C LEU A 859 9.73 -24.88 -29.63
N PHE A 860 9.10 -24.49 -28.51
CA PHE A 860 9.64 -24.58 -27.16
C PHE A 860 8.53 -24.93 -26.16
N THR A 861 7.95 -26.10 -26.37
CA THR A 861 6.69 -26.53 -25.73
C THR A 861 6.79 -26.70 -24.20
N GLY A 862 7.94 -27.14 -23.68
CA GLY A 862 8.09 -27.53 -22.28
C GLY A 862 7.13 -28.65 -21.91
N ILE A 863 6.38 -28.48 -20.82
CA ILE A 863 5.32 -29.41 -20.41
C ILE A 863 3.96 -29.12 -21.08
N GLY A 864 3.94 -28.25 -22.10
CA GLY A 864 2.72 -27.77 -22.78
C GLY A 864 2.31 -26.34 -22.44
N TYR A 865 3.26 -25.46 -22.10
CA TYR A 865 2.99 -24.13 -21.50
C TYR A 865 2.05 -23.24 -22.33
N PHE A 866 2.18 -23.27 -23.65
CA PHE A 866 1.32 -22.54 -24.59
C PHE A 866 0.53 -23.51 -25.49
N THR A 867 1.12 -24.66 -25.81
CA THR A 867 0.51 -25.82 -26.47
C THR A 867 -0.88 -26.16 -25.90
N LEU A 868 -1.02 -26.28 -24.57
CA LEU A 868 -2.29 -26.66 -23.94
C LEU A 868 -3.32 -25.51 -23.97
N PRO A 869 -2.99 -24.24 -23.65
CA PRO A 869 -3.87 -23.11 -23.92
C PRO A 869 -4.40 -23.04 -25.37
N PHE A 870 -3.54 -23.29 -26.36
CA PHE A 870 -3.96 -23.35 -27.76
C PHE A 870 -4.97 -24.48 -28.02
N LEU A 871 -4.70 -25.69 -27.54
CA LEU A 871 -5.56 -26.86 -27.76
C LEU A 871 -6.90 -26.80 -27.00
N VAL A 872 -6.86 -26.36 -25.74
CA VAL A 872 -7.98 -26.46 -24.79
C VAL A 872 -8.87 -25.21 -24.79
N LYS A 873 -8.31 -24.01 -25.04
CA LYS A 873 -9.05 -22.74 -24.97
C LYS A 873 -9.18 -22.04 -26.32
N ALA A 874 -8.10 -21.91 -27.08
CA ALA A 874 -8.17 -21.38 -28.45
C ALA A 874 -8.75 -22.39 -29.45
N ASN A 875 -8.93 -23.64 -29.02
CA ASN A 875 -9.47 -24.76 -29.78
C ASN A 875 -8.71 -25.06 -31.09
N ALA A 876 -7.37 -24.95 -31.06
CA ALA A 876 -6.49 -25.19 -32.22
C ALA A 876 -6.78 -26.52 -32.92
N LYS A 877 -6.77 -26.51 -34.26
CA LYS A 877 -7.05 -27.70 -35.10
C LYS A 877 -6.06 -28.83 -34.85
N MET A 878 -4.79 -28.47 -34.81
CA MET A 878 -3.65 -29.37 -34.61
C MET A 878 -2.48 -28.55 -34.08
N VAL A 879 -1.71 -29.09 -33.13
CA VAL A 879 -0.46 -28.47 -32.66
C VAL A 879 0.72 -29.44 -32.77
N TYR A 880 1.76 -29.03 -33.49
CA TYR A 880 3.06 -29.70 -33.50
C TYR A 880 3.91 -29.13 -32.38
N ALA A 881 4.26 -29.98 -31.41
CA ALA A 881 4.84 -29.57 -30.14
C ALA A 881 6.31 -30.04 -30.07
N CYS A 882 7.26 -29.12 -30.28
CA CYS A 882 8.69 -29.44 -30.29
C CYS A 882 9.28 -29.26 -28.89
N GLU A 883 9.94 -30.31 -28.39
CA GLU A 883 10.61 -30.30 -27.08
C GLU A 883 11.79 -31.27 -27.10
N TRP A 884 12.87 -30.95 -26.40
CA TRP A 884 14.11 -31.74 -26.36
C TRP A 884 14.43 -32.32 -24.98
N ASN A 885 13.82 -31.83 -23.91
CA ASN A 885 13.98 -32.37 -22.57
C ASN A 885 13.08 -33.61 -22.42
N PRO A 886 13.63 -34.83 -22.24
CA PRO A 886 12.85 -36.06 -22.18
C PRO A 886 11.81 -36.07 -21.04
N HIS A 887 12.08 -35.35 -19.94
CA HIS A 887 11.16 -35.24 -18.81
C HIS A 887 10.02 -34.26 -19.09
N ALA A 888 10.29 -33.21 -19.87
CA ALA A 888 9.26 -32.29 -20.34
C ALA A 888 8.35 -32.95 -21.39
N ILE A 889 8.92 -33.78 -22.28
CA ILE A 889 8.18 -34.65 -23.21
C ILE A 889 7.25 -35.62 -22.45
N GLU A 890 7.77 -36.30 -21.41
CA GLU A 890 7.00 -37.22 -20.56
C GLU A 890 5.79 -36.50 -19.92
N ALA A 891 6.02 -35.32 -19.33
CA ALA A 891 4.98 -34.48 -18.75
C ALA A 891 3.98 -33.95 -19.78
N LEU A 892 4.44 -33.48 -20.95
CA LEU A 892 3.59 -33.03 -22.04
C LEU A 892 2.63 -34.12 -22.51
N LYS A 893 3.13 -35.34 -22.76
CA LYS A 893 2.29 -36.48 -23.18
C LYS A 893 1.22 -36.78 -22.14
N HIS A 894 1.58 -36.77 -20.85
CA HIS A 894 0.61 -36.89 -19.75
C HIS A 894 -0.47 -35.79 -19.81
N ASN A 895 -0.07 -34.55 -20.08
CA ASN A 895 -0.99 -33.41 -20.08
C ASN A 895 -1.93 -33.38 -21.27
N LEU A 896 -1.47 -33.84 -22.44
CA LEU A 896 -2.31 -33.98 -23.62
C LEU A 896 -3.45 -34.98 -23.38
N GLU A 897 -3.15 -36.11 -22.72
CA GLU A 897 -4.17 -37.09 -22.30
C GLU A 897 -5.07 -36.52 -21.20
N ALA A 898 -4.50 -35.94 -20.14
CA ALA A 898 -5.26 -35.41 -18.99
C ALA A 898 -6.23 -34.28 -19.35
N ASN A 899 -5.97 -33.53 -20.42
CA ASN A 899 -6.87 -32.49 -20.94
C ASN A 899 -7.77 -32.99 -22.09
N GLY A 900 -7.64 -34.24 -22.53
CA GLY A 900 -8.44 -34.82 -23.63
C GLY A 900 -8.16 -34.18 -24.99
N VAL A 901 -6.89 -33.91 -25.31
CA VAL A 901 -6.46 -33.21 -26.54
C VAL A 901 -5.28 -33.89 -27.26
N ALA A 902 -4.91 -35.11 -26.88
CA ALA A 902 -3.81 -35.88 -27.47
C ALA A 902 -4.02 -36.20 -28.96
N ASP A 903 -5.27 -36.36 -29.40
CA ASP A 903 -5.66 -36.56 -30.79
C ASP A 903 -5.32 -35.36 -31.71
N ARG A 904 -5.21 -34.17 -31.13
CA ARG A 904 -4.90 -32.90 -31.83
C ARG A 904 -3.47 -32.41 -31.59
N CYS A 905 -2.56 -33.25 -31.08
CA CYS A 905 -1.18 -32.84 -30.86
C CYS A 905 -0.15 -33.89 -31.31
N ILE A 906 0.86 -33.44 -32.06
CA ILE A 906 1.99 -34.28 -32.49
C ILE A 906 3.24 -33.79 -31.75
N VAL A 907 3.74 -34.61 -30.83
CA VAL A 907 4.98 -34.33 -30.08
C VAL A 907 6.20 -34.70 -30.91
N LEU A 908 7.13 -33.76 -31.05
CA LEU A 908 8.34 -33.89 -31.87
C LEU A 908 9.57 -33.79 -30.96
N GLU A 909 10.16 -34.95 -30.67
CA GLU A 909 11.24 -35.11 -29.69
C GLU A 909 12.60 -34.75 -30.28
N GLY A 910 13.27 -33.73 -29.71
CA GLY A 910 14.62 -33.32 -30.07
C GLY A 910 14.72 -31.83 -30.41
N ASP A 911 15.88 -31.43 -30.94
CA ASP A 911 16.16 -30.04 -31.31
C ASP A 911 15.21 -29.58 -32.43
N ASN A 912 14.40 -28.55 -32.16
CA ASN A 912 13.40 -28.02 -33.08
C ASN A 912 13.98 -27.63 -34.45
N ARG A 913 15.27 -27.26 -34.53
CA ARG A 913 15.95 -26.89 -35.78
C ARG A 913 16.11 -28.06 -36.74
N VAL A 914 16.01 -29.28 -36.23
CA VAL A 914 16.04 -30.54 -36.98
C VAL A 914 14.64 -31.15 -37.09
N THR A 915 13.86 -31.13 -36.01
CA THR A 915 12.61 -31.91 -35.88
C THR A 915 11.35 -31.18 -36.29
N ALA A 916 11.32 -29.84 -36.27
CA ALA A 916 10.10 -29.08 -36.59
C ALA A 916 9.65 -29.29 -38.04
N PRO A 917 8.32 -29.37 -38.28
CA PRO A 917 7.77 -29.58 -39.61
C PRO A 917 7.92 -28.30 -40.44
N LYS A 918 7.87 -28.44 -41.78
CA LYS A 918 8.04 -27.33 -42.73
C LYS A 918 6.77 -27.11 -43.54
N GLY A 919 6.36 -25.86 -43.75
CA GLY A 919 5.23 -25.51 -44.61
C GLY A 919 3.84 -25.87 -44.08
N VAL A 920 3.69 -26.17 -42.78
CA VAL A 920 2.43 -26.69 -42.21
C VAL A 920 1.66 -25.69 -41.34
N ALA A 921 2.35 -24.69 -40.77
CA ALA A 921 1.80 -23.86 -39.70
C ALA A 921 1.09 -22.61 -40.24
N ASP A 922 -0.10 -22.37 -39.73
CA ASP A 922 -0.80 -21.08 -39.81
C ASP A 922 -0.28 -20.12 -38.72
N ARG A 923 0.25 -20.67 -37.62
CA ARG A 923 0.81 -19.94 -36.47
C ARG A 923 2.04 -20.66 -35.88
N VAL A 924 3.07 -19.90 -35.48
CA VAL A 924 4.25 -20.44 -34.77
C VAL A 924 4.43 -19.75 -33.42
N ASN A 925 4.65 -20.53 -32.36
CA ASN A 925 4.95 -20.02 -31.03
C ASN A 925 6.43 -20.22 -30.69
N LEU A 926 7.10 -19.18 -30.20
CA LEU A 926 8.51 -19.17 -29.83
C LEU A 926 8.69 -18.78 -28.35
N GLY A 927 8.14 -19.62 -27.45
CA GLY A 927 8.05 -19.38 -26.00
C GLY A 927 9.36 -19.38 -25.17
N LEU A 928 10.54 -19.21 -25.77
CA LEU A 928 11.84 -19.32 -25.07
C LEU A 928 12.34 -17.98 -24.50
N LEU A 929 12.86 -18.02 -23.26
CA LEU A 929 13.56 -16.89 -22.61
C LEU A 929 14.99 -17.27 -22.20
N PRO A 930 15.99 -16.39 -22.40
CA PRO A 930 15.85 -14.96 -22.68
C PRO A 930 15.65 -14.57 -24.16
N SER A 931 15.96 -15.44 -25.11
CA SER A 931 15.74 -15.19 -26.55
C SER A 931 15.47 -16.49 -27.29
N SER A 932 14.73 -16.40 -28.40
CA SER A 932 14.38 -17.48 -29.33
C SER A 932 15.10 -17.37 -30.69
N GLU A 933 16.03 -16.42 -30.84
CA GLU A 933 16.71 -16.05 -32.09
C GLU A 933 17.31 -17.22 -32.88
N GLY A 934 17.93 -18.18 -32.18
CA GLY A 934 18.52 -19.37 -32.79
C GLY A 934 17.53 -20.31 -33.52
N SER A 935 16.21 -20.09 -33.38
CA SER A 935 15.14 -20.85 -34.07
C SER A 935 14.23 -19.97 -34.94
N TRP A 936 14.57 -18.70 -35.19
CA TRP A 936 13.77 -17.84 -36.09
C TRP A 936 13.70 -18.38 -37.53
N GLU A 937 14.79 -18.93 -38.05
CA GLU A 937 14.79 -19.61 -39.35
C GLU A 937 13.90 -20.87 -39.36
N THR A 938 13.91 -21.65 -38.28
CA THR A 938 13.00 -22.79 -38.10
C THR A 938 11.54 -22.35 -38.17
N ALA A 939 11.18 -21.27 -37.47
CA ALA A 939 9.81 -20.75 -37.46
C ALA A 939 9.35 -20.26 -38.84
N VAL A 940 10.22 -19.56 -39.57
CA VAL A 940 9.95 -19.14 -40.96
C VAL A 940 9.72 -20.35 -41.86
N ARG A 941 10.54 -21.41 -41.75
CA ARG A 941 10.32 -22.65 -42.53
C ARG A 941 9.06 -23.41 -42.12
N ALA A 942 8.61 -23.27 -40.87
CA ALA A 942 7.45 -23.98 -40.34
C ALA A 942 6.12 -23.41 -40.85
N LEU A 943 6.05 -22.08 -41.05
CA LEU A 943 4.90 -21.40 -41.66
C LEU A 943 4.60 -21.91 -43.09
N ARG A 944 3.31 -21.90 -43.46
CA ARG A 944 2.87 -22.17 -44.83
C ARG A 944 3.42 -21.14 -45.82
N SER A 945 3.45 -21.50 -47.11
CA SER A 945 3.95 -20.62 -48.19
C SER A 945 3.21 -19.28 -48.32
N ASN A 946 1.94 -19.20 -47.89
CA ASN A 946 1.15 -17.97 -47.87
C ASN A 946 1.42 -17.07 -46.65
N GLY A 947 2.27 -17.49 -45.71
CA GLY A 947 2.56 -16.79 -44.46
C GLY A 947 1.73 -17.31 -43.27
N GLY A 948 1.55 -16.47 -42.25
CA GLY A 948 0.88 -16.80 -41.00
C GLY A 948 1.25 -15.84 -39.87
N MET A 949 1.11 -16.28 -38.61
CA MET A 949 1.43 -15.50 -37.41
C MET A 949 2.59 -16.11 -36.63
N MET A 950 3.47 -15.30 -36.04
CA MET A 950 4.55 -15.74 -35.15
C MET A 950 4.49 -14.99 -33.82
N HIS A 951 4.56 -15.72 -32.70
CA HIS A 951 4.64 -15.16 -31.35
C HIS A 951 6.07 -15.27 -30.83
N VAL A 952 6.83 -14.18 -30.88
CA VAL A 952 8.27 -14.17 -30.54
C VAL A 952 8.49 -13.65 -29.12
N HIS A 953 8.86 -14.54 -28.20
CA HIS A 953 9.16 -14.16 -26.81
C HIS A 953 10.61 -13.69 -26.67
N GLY A 954 10.82 -12.71 -25.78
CA GLY A 954 12.16 -12.24 -25.42
C GLY A 954 12.22 -11.50 -24.08
N ASN A 955 13.39 -11.52 -23.45
CA ASN A 955 13.75 -10.67 -22.32
C ASN A 955 14.52 -9.46 -22.85
N VAL A 956 13.89 -8.29 -22.78
CA VAL A 956 14.34 -7.07 -23.47
C VAL A 956 14.53 -5.95 -22.45
N LYS A 957 15.53 -5.08 -22.62
CA LYS A 957 15.63 -3.91 -21.75
C LYS A 957 14.48 -2.94 -22.01
N ASP A 958 13.99 -2.25 -20.99
CA ASP A 958 12.95 -1.21 -21.12
C ASP A 958 13.39 -0.03 -22.01
N THR A 959 14.70 0.15 -22.21
CA THR A 959 15.32 1.07 -23.17
C THR A 959 15.36 0.55 -24.62
N GLU A 960 15.12 -0.74 -24.84
CA GLU A 960 15.40 -1.48 -26.09
C GLU A 960 14.15 -2.13 -26.70
N GLU A 961 12.95 -1.87 -26.16
CA GLU A 961 11.69 -2.51 -26.61
C GLU A 961 11.44 -2.30 -28.11
N GLU A 962 11.56 -1.05 -28.59
CA GLU A 962 11.31 -0.69 -29.98
C GLU A 962 12.41 -1.21 -30.92
N SER A 963 13.68 -1.04 -30.55
CA SER A 963 14.81 -1.49 -31.38
C SER A 963 14.87 -3.01 -31.50
N TRP A 964 14.56 -3.74 -30.42
CA TRP A 964 14.41 -5.19 -30.46
C TRP A 964 13.21 -5.59 -31.34
N THR A 965 12.04 -4.98 -31.15
CA THR A 965 10.84 -5.26 -31.98
C THR A 965 11.10 -5.06 -33.47
N GLN A 966 11.75 -3.95 -33.84
CA GLN A 966 12.17 -3.67 -35.22
C GLN A 966 13.20 -4.69 -35.72
N HIS A 967 14.16 -5.09 -34.88
CA HIS A 967 15.15 -6.11 -35.20
C HIS A 967 14.50 -7.47 -35.49
N VAL A 968 13.58 -7.96 -34.63
CA VAL A 968 12.88 -9.23 -34.88
C VAL A 968 12.12 -9.17 -36.22
N SER A 969 11.31 -8.13 -36.44
CA SER A 969 10.55 -7.94 -37.69
C SER A 969 11.45 -7.92 -38.94
N LYS A 970 12.54 -7.14 -38.89
CA LYS A 970 13.52 -7.06 -39.97
C LYS A 970 14.20 -8.40 -40.23
N SER A 971 14.65 -9.08 -39.18
CA SER A 971 15.31 -10.38 -39.30
C SER A 971 14.38 -11.45 -39.84
N ILE A 972 13.11 -11.52 -39.41
CA ILE A 972 12.11 -12.43 -40.01
C ILE A 972 11.89 -12.11 -41.51
N LYS A 973 11.89 -10.83 -41.91
CA LYS A 973 11.79 -10.42 -43.32
C LYS A 973 13.02 -10.77 -44.17
N GLU A 974 14.20 -10.70 -43.60
CA GLU A 974 15.46 -11.10 -44.25
C GLU A 974 15.57 -12.63 -44.35
N ILE A 975 15.21 -13.33 -43.28
CA ILE A 975 15.17 -14.80 -43.22
C ILE A 975 14.13 -15.35 -44.21
N SER A 976 12.90 -14.85 -44.25
CA SER A 976 11.87 -15.31 -45.20
C SER A 976 12.33 -15.20 -46.66
N ARG A 977 12.95 -14.08 -47.04
CA ARG A 977 13.59 -13.92 -48.36
C ARG A 977 14.70 -14.94 -48.61
N SER A 978 15.56 -15.21 -47.63
CA SER A 978 16.63 -16.22 -47.75
C SER A 978 16.09 -17.64 -47.96
N GLN A 979 14.92 -17.97 -47.40
CA GLN A 979 14.26 -19.25 -47.58
C GLN A 979 13.40 -19.32 -48.87
N GLY A 980 13.42 -18.27 -49.70
CA GLY A 980 12.67 -18.21 -50.96
C GLY A 980 11.21 -17.74 -50.83
N TYR A 981 10.79 -17.23 -49.66
CA TYR A 981 9.44 -16.70 -49.46
C TYR A 981 9.36 -15.20 -49.77
N ASN A 982 8.41 -14.81 -50.62
CA ASN A 982 8.09 -13.41 -50.88
C ASN A 982 6.95 -12.94 -49.96
N TRP A 983 7.29 -12.69 -48.69
CA TRP A 983 6.33 -12.20 -47.70
C TRP A 983 6.53 -10.72 -47.41
N ASP A 984 5.42 -10.01 -47.22
CA ASP A 984 5.43 -8.84 -46.37
C ASP A 984 5.34 -9.28 -44.90
N VAL A 985 6.11 -8.61 -44.06
CA VAL A 985 6.34 -8.96 -42.66
C VAL A 985 6.23 -7.68 -41.86
N PHE A 986 5.29 -7.67 -40.91
CA PHE A 986 5.03 -6.54 -40.04
C PHE A 986 4.61 -6.99 -38.64
N VAL A 987 4.80 -6.10 -37.67
CA VAL A 987 4.38 -6.33 -36.29
C VAL A 987 2.90 -5.99 -36.17
N GLU A 988 2.11 -6.95 -35.68
CA GLU A 988 0.67 -6.79 -35.43
C GLU A 988 0.40 -6.31 -34.01
N HIS A 989 1.17 -6.80 -33.02
CA HIS A 989 1.08 -6.41 -31.61
C HIS A 989 2.41 -6.59 -30.88
N VAL A 990 2.59 -5.87 -29.77
CA VAL A 990 3.70 -6.05 -28.82
C VAL A 990 3.12 -6.15 -27.41
N GLU A 991 3.14 -7.36 -26.86
CA GLU A 991 2.59 -7.64 -25.53
C GLU A 991 3.65 -7.48 -24.43
N ARG A 992 3.26 -6.81 -23.34
CA ARG A 992 4.14 -6.47 -22.22
C ARG A 992 3.83 -7.36 -21.02
N VAL A 993 4.12 -8.65 -21.18
CA VAL A 993 3.68 -9.73 -20.28
C VAL A 993 3.98 -9.46 -18.80
N LYS A 994 5.22 -9.08 -18.47
CA LYS A 994 5.67 -8.75 -17.10
C LYS A 994 7.06 -8.12 -17.08
N TRP A 995 7.43 -7.56 -15.93
CA TRP A 995 8.83 -7.41 -15.55
C TRP A 995 9.46 -8.79 -15.26
N TYR A 996 10.60 -9.09 -15.88
CA TYR A 996 11.39 -10.30 -15.64
C TYR A 996 12.48 -10.05 -14.60
N ALA A 997 13.15 -8.90 -14.68
CA ALA A 997 14.15 -8.41 -13.73
C ALA A 997 14.17 -6.86 -13.76
N PRO A 998 14.92 -6.16 -12.90
CA PRO A 998 15.05 -4.70 -12.99
C PRO A 998 15.51 -4.27 -14.39
N HIS A 999 14.76 -3.36 -15.02
CA HIS A 999 14.91 -2.92 -16.41
C HIS A 999 14.77 -3.98 -17.50
N ILE A 1000 14.48 -5.24 -17.18
CA ILE A 1000 14.29 -6.31 -18.17
C ILE A 1000 12.82 -6.73 -18.16
N ARG A 1001 12.13 -6.50 -19.28
CA ARG A 1001 10.74 -6.89 -19.49
C ARG A 1001 10.68 -8.17 -20.32
N HIS A 1002 9.77 -9.07 -19.98
CA HIS A 1002 9.37 -10.15 -20.88
C HIS A 1002 8.37 -9.55 -21.87
N LEU A 1003 8.78 -9.44 -23.14
CA LEU A 1003 7.95 -9.03 -24.27
C LEU A 1003 7.56 -10.24 -25.13
N VAL A 1004 6.43 -10.12 -25.82
CA VAL A 1004 6.06 -10.98 -26.95
C VAL A 1004 5.70 -10.10 -28.14
N VAL A 1005 6.38 -10.30 -29.26
CA VAL A 1005 6.08 -9.60 -30.53
C VAL A 1005 5.28 -10.55 -31.41
N ASP A 1006 4.07 -10.14 -31.76
CA ASP A 1006 3.20 -10.85 -32.68
C ASP A 1006 3.49 -10.36 -34.11
N ILE A 1007 4.13 -11.21 -34.92
CA ILE A 1007 4.56 -10.89 -36.29
C ILE A 1007 3.65 -11.56 -37.30
N ARG A 1008 3.01 -10.74 -38.15
CA ARG A 1008 2.25 -11.23 -39.29
C ARG A 1008 3.13 -11.31 -40.52
N CYS A 1009 3.18 -12.50 -41.12
CA CYS A 1009 3.74 -12.74 -42.44
C CYS A 1009 2.59 -12.96 -43.43
N LYS A 1010 2.61 -12.28 -44.59
CA LYS A 1010 1.62 -12.47 -45.67
C LYS A 1010 2.35 -12.57 -47.00
N GLN A 1011 1.98 -13.55 -47.83
CA GLN A 1011 2.45 -13.60 -49.21
C GLN A 1011 2.01 -12.37 -49.99
N ILE A 1012 2.97 -11.78 -50.70
CA ILE A 1012 2.72 -10.70 -51.66
C ILE A 1012 2.19 -11.35 -52.93
N GLU A 1013 0.95 -11.04 -53.30
CA GLU A 1013 0.39 -11.39 -54.61
C GLU A 1013 1.18 -10.66 -55.71
N SER A 1014 1.54 -11.41 -56.76
CA SER A 1014 2.38 -10.98 -57.88
C SER A 1014 1.57 -10.43 -59.05
#